data_AF-A0A3A8QFN0-F1
#
_entry.id   AF-A0A3A8QFN0-F1
#
_cell.length_a   1.000
_cell.length_b   1.000
_cell.length_c   1.000
_cell.angle_alpha   90.00
_cell.angle_beta   90.00
_cell.angle_gamma   90.00
#
_symmetry.space_group_name_H-M   'P 1'
#
loop_
_entity.id
_entity.type
_entity.pdbx_description
1 polymer ?
#
loop_
_entity_poly.entity_id
_entity_poly.type
_entity_poly.pdbx_seq_one_letter_code
_entity_poly.pdbx_strand_id
1 'polypeptide(L)'
;MRWSWVGLVAVVLACAEAPRPVLKRWPVEEVPVVVRVVDAANQPVPGVSLAARRADSGSNVARGGTTDVTGTARLQVMPGWYVLQAEAPGFVSLIRTDARVPFGAEARWDVTLERAAAFVGRVVDLKGQPVAGAVIQVTPSTDEDVSLSAESDDEGRFRIDGVPAGAVKLLAEKDGWSPTRLELQTPQPELTVVMGGLGSLRIQVRGPDGRPVSARATSISSVEEERRHFERFPERAEEATVFQKLRAGRYLVSGEYEPVPGCEWTRTIEVQVLPEQQAEATVSFEGLRDTGPWRGRAVDTHGKAFDHGAVIAWIPGEDPEAAGLSGKCKSVVGPDGSFAIPHVFKPLAFLTWEEREYSPGPEARGPFHTGTGEAVVFRDIIGGLKGRVVRPDGQPVGYFQVDGHSANNPQGEYVQSVPMTHVYQWIINVVGFAPALVRAQGEDGELRQAPDALLDVGRTVQGRLFASDGRTGMKDQQVELMEVFDLEGHGPRHPRTTRTDAEGRFQFEHVPGRRQFLRVDAKKHGTVLHALEPDEVAVRLRLVSSAELHGSMTDGARVPLAAVSVDVRCEGGFRAFSGTDWSGHFTLRIPGDRECIVHPDVGLLNVRGVPHSPPVAFSPTRLRLKPGSEHAWAPTPRQGPAALKVSVEASREFVSAFLLPGDVPWPQSPEALDALIRAGFHSEDDDDDPSIPSFMLGAVFHFSHLPLGHYTLFIREQMAGADGLLRVPVELTRAGVHVIQSVRPAQGDAKPYTR
;
A
#
# COMPACT_ATOMS: atom_id res chain seq x y z
N MET A 1 8.03 57.71 -34.89
CA MET A 1 7.01 57.23 -35.85
C MET A 1 6.75 55.76 -35.56
N ARG A 2 5.80 55.46 -34.67
CA ARG A 2 4.46 54.91 -34.99
C ARG A 2 4.52 53.74 -35.98
N TRP A 3 4.49 52.51 -35.46
CA TRP A 3 3.98 51.35 -36.20
C TRP A 3 2.85 50.73 -35.37
N SER A 4 1.77 50.48 -36.08
CA SER A 4 0.37 50.49 -35.66
C SER A 4 -0.14 49.08 -35.34
N TRP A 5 -0.91 48.98 -34.26
CA TRP A 5 -1.82 47.88 -33.91
C TRP A 5 -2.87 47.62 -35.01
N VAL A 6 -2.60 46.77 -36.01
CA VAL A 6 -3.66 46.09 -36.79
C VAL A 6 -3.10 44.76 -37.31
N GLY A 7 -3.20 43.70 -36.52
CA GLY A 7 -2.76 42.36 -36.93
C GLY A 7 -3.13 41.23 -35.99
N LEU A 8 -4.09 41.44 -35.07
CA LEU A 8 -4.44 40.47 -34.02
C LEU A 8 -5.97 40.26 -33.91
N VAL A 9 -6.71 40.41 -35.02
CA VAL A 9 -8.18 40.22 -35.04
C VAL A 9 -8.64 39.20 -36.09
N ALA A 10 -7.75 38.58 -36.88
CA ALA A 10 -8.13 37.63 -37.93
C ALA A 10 -7.75 36.15 -37.69
N VAL A 11 -7.33 35.75 -36.48
CA VAL A 11 -7.00 34.34 -36.14
C VAL A 11 -7.92 33.75 -35.06
N VAL A 12 -8.91 34.51 -34.55
CA VAL A 12 -9.83 34.04 -33.48
C VAL A 12 -11.18 33.55 -34.03
N LEU A 13 -11.42 33.57 -35.36
CA LEU A 13 -12.74 33.26 -35.94
C LEU A 13 -12.80 32.05 -36.90
N ALA A 14 -11.78 31.18 -36.92
CA ALA A 14 -11.79 29.97 -37.76
C ALA A 14 -11.24 28.74 -37.03
N CYS A 15 -11.86 28.37 -35.90
CA CYS A 15 -11.73 27.05 -35.25
C CYS A 15 -12.86 26.90 -34.20
N ALA A 16 -14.10 27.13 -34.60
CA ALA A 16 -15.28 26.96 -33.75
C ALA A 16 -16.32 26.10 -34.46
N GLU A 17 -15.93 24.91 -34.93
CA GLU A 17 -16.89 23.91 -35.44
C GLU A 17 -16.29 22.50 -35.39
N ALA A 18 -15.87 22.10 -34.18
CA ALA A 18 -16.07 20.73 -33.78
C ALA A 18 -17.23 20.77 -32.77
N PRO A 19 -18.34 20.03 -32.97
CA PRO A 19 -19.30 19.87 -31.91
C PRO A 19 -18.55 19.17 -30.77
N ARG A 20 -18.22 19.93 -29.72
CA ARG A 20 -17.99 19.34 -28.40
C ARG A 20 -19.21 18.46 -28.17
N PRO A 21 -19.07 17.19 -27.76
CA PRO A 21 -20.23 16.47 -27.27
C PRO A 21 -20.76 17.34 -26.13
N VAL A 22 -21.88 18.01 -26.41
CA VAL A 22 -22.73 18.56 -25.38
C VAL A 22 -23.10 17.31 -24.61
N LEU A 23 -22.44 17.09 -23.47
CA LEU A 23 -23.02 16.28 -22.41
C LEU A 23 -24.44 16.83 -22.29
N LYS A 24 -25.42 16.09 -22.81
CA LYS A 24 -26.81 16.37 -22.55
C LYS A 24 -26.89 16.45 -21.04
N ARG A 25 -27.05 17.67 -20.51
CA ARG A 25 -27.57 17.88 -19.17
C ARG A 25 -28.95 17.25 -19.20
N TRP A 26 -29.04 15.96 -18.89
CA TRP A 26 -30.31 15.33 -18.60
C TRP A 26 -30.72 15.84 -17.22
N PRO A 27 -31.90 16.46 -17.09
CA PRO A 27 -32.38 16.93 -15.81
C PRO A 27 -32.84 15.70 -15.04
N VAL A 28 -32.01 15.13 -14.17
CA VAL A 28 -32.61 14.32 -13.11
C VAL A 28 -33.15 15.31 -12.10
N GLU A 29 -34.46 15.33 -12.05
CA GLU A 29 -35.27 16.10 -11.14
C GLU A 29 -34.85 15.73 -9.71
N GLU A 30 -34.56 16.75 -8.90
CA GLU A 30 -34.38 16.53 -7.46
C GLU A 30 -35.66 15.87 -6.92
N VAL A 31 -35.50 14.83 -6.10
CA VAL A 31 -36.61 14.17 -5.44
C VAL A 31 -36.78 14.74 -4.03
N PRO A 32 -38.02 14.94 -3.57
CA PRO A 32 -38.27 15.34 -2.20
C PRO A 32 -37.89 14.20 -1.26
N VAL A 33 -37.13 14.53 -0.23
CA VAL A 33 -36.82 13.66 0.89
C VAL A 33 -37.37 14.27 2.16
N VAL A 34 -38.26 13.53 2.82
CA VAL A 34 -38.83 13.94 4.10
C VAL A 34 -37.96 13.38 5.21
N VAL A 35 -37.38 14.27 6.01
CA VAL A 35 -36.60 13.90 7.19
C VAL A 35 -37.44 14.15 8.41
N ARG A 36 -37.67 13.12 9.23
CA ARG A 36 -38.37 13.21 10.51
C ARG A 36 -37.36 13.01 11.62
N VAL A 37 -37.21 14.01 12.48
CA VAL A 37 -36.27 13.99 13.60
C VAL A 37 -37.03 13.93 14.92
N VAL A 38 -36.72 12.91 15.72
CA VAL A 38 -37.30 12.68 17.06
C VAL A 38 -36.21 12.51 18.10
N ASP A 39 -36.55 12.65 19.39
CA ASP A 39 -35.67 12.25 20.49
C ASP A 39 -35.90 10.77 20.87
N ALA A 40 -35.12 10.25 21.83
CA ALA A 40 -35.26 8.88 22.33
C ALA A 40 -36.65 8.57 22.94
N ALA A 41 -37.42 9.59 23.32
CA ALA A 41 -38.81 9.44 23.78
C ALA A 41 -39.84 9.56 22.63
N ASN A 42 -39.36 9.53 21.37
CA ASN A 42 -40.14 9.69 20.14
C ASN A 42 -40.88 11.03 20.05
N GLN A 43 -40.40 12.07 20.75
CA GLN A 43 -40.94 13.43 20.66
C GLN A 43 -40.28 14.18 19.49
N PRO A 44 -41.02 14.97 18.70
CA PRO A 44 -40.45 15.72 17.58
C PRO A 44 -39.47 16.79 18.05
N VAL A 45 -38.32 16.91 17.36
CA VAL A 45 -37.31 17.92 17.67
C VAL A 45 -37.34 19.02 16.62
N PRO A 46 -37.87 20.22 16.93
CA PRO A 46 -37.88 21.36 16.02
C PRO A 46 -36.52 22.07 15.99
N GLY A 47 -36.21 22.77 14.89
CA GLY A 47 -35.00 23.59 14.78
C GLY A 47 -33.71 22.83 14.51
N VAL A 48 -33.78 21.55 14.15
CA VAL A 48 -32.61 20.71 13.83
C VAL A 48 -32.04 21.13 12.48
N SER A 49 -30.77 21.53 12.46
CA SER A 49 -30.01 21.80 11.24
C SER A 49 -29.60 20.49 10.59
N LEU A 50 -30.06 20.26 9.36
CA LEU A 50 -29.73 19.07 8.57
C LEU A 50 -28.78 19.45 7.45
N ALA A 51 -27.80 18.60 7.18
CA ALA A 51 -26.92 18.68 6.02
C ALA A 51 -26.74 17.29 5.41
N ALA A 52 -27.26 17.07 4.21
CA ALA A 52 -27.02 15.87 3.42
C ALA A 52 -25.87 16.14 2.44
N ARG A 53 -24.76 15.44 2.60
CA ARG A 53 -23.62 15.43 1.66
C ARG A 53 -23.70 14.15 0.84
N ARG A 54 -23.44 14.24 -0.47
CA ARG A 54 -23.31 13.02 -1.26
C ARG A 54 -22.08 12.24 -0.82
N ALA A 55 -22.18 10.93 -0.91
CA ALA A 55 -21.10 10.05 -0.56
C ALA A 55 -20.08 9.94 -1.72
N ASP A 56 -20.48 10.14 -2.99
CA ASP A 56 -19.57 10.03 -4.15
C ASP A 56 -18.45 11.08 -4.21
N SER A 57 -17.30 10.70 -4.77
CA SER A 57 -16.14 11.59 -4.94
C SER A 57 -16.48 12.72 -5.91
N GLY A 58 -16.55 13.96 -5.39
CA GLY A 58 -16.64 15.17 -6.20
C GLY A 58 -17.87 16.06 -5.95
N SER A 59 -18.83 15.66 -5.10
CA SER A 59 -19.99 16.50 -4.81
C SER A 59 -19.98 17.05 -3.37
N ASN A 60 -19.31 18.20 -3.18
CA ASN A 60 -19.46 19.04 -1.99
C ASN A 60 -20.84 19.72 -1.90
N VAL A 61 -21.82 19.29 -2.69
CA VAL A 61 -23.15 19.87 -2.71
C VAL A 61 -23.91 19.40 -1.47
N ALA A 62 -23.66 20.08 -0.35
CA ALA A 62 -24.47 19.94 0.85
C ALA A 62 -25.87 20.52 0.55
N ARG A 63 -26.91 19.71 0.73
CA ARG A 63 -28.30 20.16 0.75
C ARG A 63 -28.74 20.17 2.20
N GLY A 64 -29.20 21.32 2.67
CA GLY A 64 -29.58 21.50 4.05
C GLY A 64 -31.01 22.00 4.23
N GLY A 65 -31.49 21.89 5.46
CA GLY A 65 -32.81 22.33 5.86
C GLY A 65 -32.92 22.34 7.38
N THR A 66 -33.99 22.94 7.89
CA THR A 66 -34.27 22.98 9.33
C THR A 66 -35.62 22.30 9.60
N THR A 67 -35.71 21.49 10.66
CA THR A 67 -36.98 20.87 11.03
C THR A 67 -38.00 21.90 11.55
N ASP A 68 -39.24 21.74 11.13
CA ASP A 68 -40.37 22.53 11.60
C ASP A 68 -40.85 22.11 13.01
N VAL A 69 -41.94 22.70 13.50
CA VAL A 69 -42.55 22.40 14.80
C VAL A 69 -42.99 20.94 14.97
N THR A 70 -43.13 20.19 13.88
CA THR A 70 -43.46 18.77 13.89
C THR A 70 -42.23 17.87 13.85
N GLY A 71 -41.02 18.45 13.90
CA GLY A 71 -39.76 17.73 13.77
C GLY A 71 -39.48 17.28 12.33
N THR A 72 -40.14 17.89 11.33
CA THR A 72 -40.04 17.44 9.93
C THR A 72 -39.33 18.49 9.08
N ALA A 73 -38.46 18.05 8.18
CA ALA A 73 -37.85 18.88 7.14
C ALA A 73 -38.05 18.23 5.77
N ARG A 74 -38.10 19.05 4.71
CA ARG A 74 -38.09 18.58 3.33
C ARG A 74 -36.81 19.02 2.65
N LEU A 75 -36.03 18.06 2.17
CA LEU A 75 -34.82 18.29 1.39
C LEU A 75 -35.13 17.97 -0.07
N GLN A 76 -34.52 18.72 -1.00
CA GLN A 76 -34.53 18.39 -2.42
C GLN A 76 -33.14 17.89 -2.79
N VAL A 77 -33.04 16.61 -3.13
CA VAL A 77 -31.76 15.96 -3.42
C VAL A 77 -31.91 15.08 -4.64
N MET A 78 -30.82 14.88 -5.38
CA MET A 78 -30.81 13.94 -6.50
C MET A 78 -30.75 12.49 -5.97
N PRO A 79 -31.34 11.49 -6.67
CA PRO A 79 -31.18 10.07 -6.33
C PRO A 79 -29.71 9.65 -6.17
N GLY A 80 -29.41 8.88 -5.13
CA GLY A 80 -28.05 8.47 -4.78
C GLY A 80 -27.86 8.20 -3.30
N TRP A 81 -26.60 8.05 -2.90
CA TRP A 81 -26.19 7.78 -1.53
C TRP A 81 -25.65 9.06 -0.86
N TYR A 82 -26.14 9.34 0.34
CA TYR A 82 -25.77 10.48 1.17
C TYR A 82 -25.25 10.08 2.55
N VAL A 83 -24.39 10.95 3.07
CA VAL A 83 -24.08 11.09 4.50
C VAL A 83 -24.93 12.24 5.03
N LEU A 84 -25.86 11.94 5.94
CA LEU A 84 -26.74 12.91 6.57
C LEU A 84 -26.20 13.32 7.94
N GLN A 85 -25.92 14.61 8.11
CA GLN A 85 -25.56 15.22 9.38
C GLN A 85 -26.79 15.94 9.96
N ALA A 86 -27.05 15.75 11.25
CA ALA A 86 -28.13 16.40 11.97
C ALA A 86 -27.63 17.00 13.29
N GLU A 87 -27.85 18.30 13.47
CA GLU A 87 -27.37 19.07 14.61
C GLU A 87 -28.49 19.89 15.25
N ALA A 88 -28.61 19.83 16.57
CA ALA A 88 -29.55 20.65 17.32
C ALA A 88 -28.98 21.02 18.71
N PRO A 89 -29.26 22.23 19.23
CA PRO A 89 -28.85 22.60 20.59
C PRO A 89 -29.39 21.61 21.64
N GLY A 90 -28.51 21.12 22.52
CA GLY A 90 -28.87 20.16 23.57
C GLY A 90 -28.96 18.69 23.12
N PHE A 91 -28.56 18.39 21.88
CA PHE A 91 -28.49 17.04 21.32
C PHE A 91 -27.08 16.72 20.83
N VAL A 92 -26.75 15.44 20.75
CA VAL A 92 -25.51 14.94 20.15
C VAL A 92 -25.63 15.09 18.64
N SER A 93 -24.58 15.59 17.98
CA SER A 93 -24.53 15.64 16.52
C SER A 93 -24.57 14.23 15.96
N LEU A 94 -25.52 13.95 15.07
CA LEU A 94 -25.65 12.64 14.44
C LEU A 94 -25.07 12.70 13.02
N ILE A 95 -24.25 11.69 12.67
CA ILE A 95 -23.82 11.41 11.31
C ILE A 95 -24.39 10.06 10.90
N ARG A 96 -25.24 10.05 9.88
CA ARG A 96 -25.84 8.84 9.29
C ARG A 96 -25.20 8.57 7.93
N THR A 97 -24.50 7.45 7.78
CA THR A 97 -23.69 7.13 6.59
C THR A 97 -24.37 6.21 5.58
N ASP A 98 -25.62 5.80 5.82
CA ASP A 98 -26.36 4.86 5.00
C ASP A 98 -27.58 5.48 4.28
N ALA A 99 -27.69 6.82 4.25
CA ALA A 99 -28.88 7.47 3.72
C ALA A 99 -29.06 7.25 2.20
N ARG A 100 -30.11 6.52 1.82
CA ARG A 100 -30.41 6.12 0.43
C ARG A 100 -31.55 6.93 -0.19
N VAL A 101 -31.39 7.30 -1.46
CA VAL A 101 -32.42 7.98 -2.26
C VAL A 101 -32.60 7.27 -3.60
N PRO A 102 -33.71 6.53 -3.82
CA PRO A 102 -33.98 5.85 -5.08
C PRO A 102 -34.48 6.80 -6.18
N PHE A 103 -34.49 6.35 -7.43
CA PHE A 103 -35.14 7.09 -8.53
C PHE A 103 -36.66 7.15 -8.39
N GLY A 104 -37.24 8.32 -8.66
CA GLY A 104 -38.69 8.49 -8.93
C GLY A 104 -39.63 8.20 -7.76
N ALA A 105 -39.11 8.05 -6.54
CA ALA A 105 -39.91 7.86 -5.33
C ALA A 105 -39.49 8.86 -4.25
N GLU A 106 -40.46 9.33 -3.47
CA GLU A 106 -40.21 10.12 -2.26
C GLU A 106 -39.46 9.25 -1.25
N ALA A 107 -38.27 9.69 -0.81
CA ALA A 107 -37.54 9.00 0.25
C ALA A 107 -37.90 9.57 1.62
N ARG A 108 -37.85 8.73 2.66
CA ARG A 108 -38.07 9.15 4.04
C ARG A 108 -36.90 8.71 4.90
N TRP A 109 -36.39 9.64 5.69
CA TRP A 109 -35.33 9.39 6.68
C TRP A 109 -35.85 9.70 8.07
N ASP A 110 -36.04 8.65 8.87
CA ASP A 110 -36.27 8.79 10.30
C ASP A 110 -34.91 8.90 11.00
N VAL A 111 -34.79 9.92 11.86
CA VAL A 111 -33.57 10.27 12.59
C VAL A 111 -33.93 10.39 14.07
N THR A 112 -33.21 9.68 14.93
CA THR A 112 -33.33 9.82 16.37
C THR A 112 -32.11 10.53 16.90
N LEU A 113 -32.30 11.68 17.56
CA LEU A 113 -31.23 12.41 18.24
C LEU A 113 -31.20 12.04 19.72
N GLU A 114 -29.99 11.77 20.20
CA GLU A 114 -29.73 11.56 21.62
C GLU A 114 -29.51 12.90 22.32
N ARG A 115 -29.97 13.02 23.57
CA ARG A 115 -29.74 14.24 24.36
C ARG A 115 -28.27 14.33 24.72
N ALA A 116 -27.67 15.48 24.45
CA ALA A 116 -26.31 15.75 24.87
C ALA A 116 -26.27 16.15 26.35
N ALA A 117 -25.21 15.73 27.02
CA ALA A 117 -24.80 16.33 28.27
C ALA A 117 -23.90 17.53 27.98
N ALA A 118 -24.09 18.63 28.72
CA ALA A 118 -23.09 19.69 28.75
C ALA A 118 -21.89 19.21 29.57
N PHE A 119 -20.70 19.27 28.98
CA PHE A 119 -19.47 18.92 29.66
C PHE A 119 -18.74 20.21 30.02
N VAL A 120 -18.81 20.59 31.30
CA VAL A 120 -18.30 21.87 31.81
C VAL A 120 -17.20 21.59 32.83
N GLY A 121 -16.15 22.41 32.80
CA GLY A 121 -15.07 22.27 33.75
C GLY A 121 -14.11 23.45 33.75
N ARG A 122 -13.01 23.27 34.47
CA ARG A 122 -11.91 24.22 34.60
C ARG A 122 -10.57 23.51 34.42
N VAL A 123 -9.68 24.11 33.65
CA VAL A 123 -8.28 23.70 33.52
C VAL A 123 -7.42 24.52 34.48
N VAL A 124 -6.66 23.84 35.32
CA VAL A 124 -5.76 24.45 36.30
C VAL A 124 -4.36 23.84 36.21
N ASP A 125 -3.35 24.57 36.68
CA ASP A 125 -2.00 24.06 36.83
C ASP A 125 -1.82 23.26 38.14
N LEU A 126 -0.62 22.72 38.36
CA LEU A 126 -0.29 22.00 39.60
C LEU A 126 -0.38 22.84 40.88
N LYS A 127 -0.44 24.17 40.78
CA LYS A 127 -0.60 25.13 41.88
C LYS A 127 -2.06 25.61 42.02
N GLY A 128 -2.97 25.10 41.20
CA GLY A 128 -4.39 25.46 41.18
C GLY A 128 -4.68 26.79 40.46
N GLN A 129 -3.72 27.36 39.73
CA GLN A 129 -3.93 28.57 38.93
C GLN A 129 -4.61 28.22 37.60
N PRO A 130 -5.52 29.06 37.08
CA PRO A 130 -6.21 28.78 35.83
C PRO A 130 -5.25 28.75 34.63
N VAL A 131 -5.44 27.76 33.75
CA VAL A 131 -4.70 27.65 32.49
C VAL A 131 -5.62 28.06 31.34
N ALA A 132 -5.42 29.28 30.83
CA ALA A 132 -6.14 29.80 29.67
C ALA A 132 -5.57 29.25 28.35
N GLY A 133 -6.41 29.09 27.33
CA GLY A 133 -6.00 28.66 25.99
C GLY A 133 -5.55 27.20 25.89
N ALA A 134 -5.98 26.34 26.82
CA ALA A 134 -5.82 24.89 26.67
C ALA A 134 -6.93 24.36 25.78
N VAL A 135 -6.60 23.46 24.85
CA VAL A 135 -7.57 22.79 23.99
C VAL A 135 -7.99 21.49 24.68
N ILE A 136 -9.26 21.39 25.04
CA ILE A 136 -9.86 20.18 25.61
C ILE A 136 -10.57 19.46 24.48
N GLN A 137 -10.22 18.21 24.26
CA GLN A 137 -10.81 17.31 23.28
C GLN A 137 -11.48 16.15 24.02
N VAL A 138 -12.72 15.81 23.64
CA VAL A 138 -13.50 14.72 24.22
C VAL A 138 -13.94 13.79 23.09
N THR A 139 -13.63 12.51 23.24
CA THR A 139 -13.94 11.45 22.30
C THR A 139 -14.78 10.37 23.00
N PRO A 140 -15.99 10.02 22.50
CA PRO A 140 -16.77 8.92 23.04
C PRO A 140 -16.03 7.57 22.91
N SER A 141 -16.07 6.73 23.94
CA SER A 141 -15.39 5.42 23.87
C SER A 141 -16.08 4.43 22.92
N THR A 142 -17.31 4.72 22.50
CA THR A 142 -18.09 3.91 21.55
C THR A 142 -17.85 4.31 20.09
N ASP A 143 -17.23 5.46 19.86
CA ASP A 143 -17.03 6.05 18.54
C ASP A 143 -15.78 6.94 18.58
N GLU A 144 -14.61 6.35 18.31
CA GLU A 144 -13.31 7.04 18.43
C GLU A 144 -13.11 8.13 17.38
N ASP A 145 -13.99 8.17 16.38
CA ASP A 145 -13.95 9.04 15.22
C ASP A 145 -14.66 10.38 15.45
N VAL A 146 -15.55 10.43 16.44
CA VAL A 146 -16.23 11.66 16.85
C VAL A 146 -15.41 12.37 17.92
N SER A 147 -14.94 13.58 17.63
CA SER A 147 -14.21 14.36 18.60
C SER A 147 -14.73 15.78 18.73
N LEU A 148 -15.07 16.14 19.97
CA LEU A 148 -15.62 17.45 20.33
C LEU A 148 -14.53 18.23 21.07
N SER A 149 -14.40 19.52 20.82
CA SER A 149 -13.38 20.34 21.48
C SER A 149 -13.87 21.71 21.92
N ALA A 150 -13.20 22.24 22.95
CA ALA A 150 -13.34 23.62 23.39
C ALA A 150 -11.98 24.14 23.87
N GLU A 151 -11.83 25.46 23.87
CA GLU A 151 -10.67 26.13 24.45
C GLU A 151 -11.03 26.70 25.83
N SER A 152 -10.11 26.63 26.79
CA SER A 152 -10.31 27.23 28.11
C SER A 152 -10.17 28.76 28.09
N ASP A 153 -11.06 29.46 28.79
CA ASP A 153 -11.07 30.92 28.91
C ASP A 153 -9.96 31.45 29.84
N ASP A 154 -9.89 32.77 30.04
CA ASP A 154 -8.88 33.44 30.89
C ASP A 154 -8.95 32.98 32.36
N GLU A 155 -10.12 32.54 32.81
CA GLU A 155 -10.29 31.90 34.12
C GLU A 155 -10.15 30.38 34.07
N GLY A 156 -9.69 29.81 32.96
CA GLY A 156 -9.48 28.38 32.74
C GLY A 156 -10.77 27.58 32.53
N ARG A 157 -11.95 28.21 32.46
CA ARG A 157 -13.22 27.48 32.30
C ARG A 157 -13.41 27.05 30.85
N PHE A 158 -14.03 25.90 30.66
CA PHE A 158 -14.39 25.41 29.34
C PHE A 158 -15.81 24.80 29.36
N ARG A 159 -16.44 24.79 28.19
CA ARG A 159 -17.73 24.15 27.97
C ARG A 159 -17.71 23.46 26.62
N ILE A 160 -17.98 22.16 26.62
CA ILE A 160 -18.20 21.35 25.43
C ILE A 160 -19.66 20.92 25.42
N ASP A 161 -20.36 21.31 24.37
CA ASP A 161 -21.72 20.89 24.09
C ASP A 161 -21.72 19.66 23.17
N GLY A 162 -22.84 18.93 23.11
CA GLY A 162 -22.99 17.81 22.18
C GLY A 162 -22.37 16.49 22.65
N VAL A 163 -21.87 16.39 23.90
CA VAL A 163 -21.21 15.17 24.39
C VAL A 163 -22.26 14.09 24.69
N PRO A 164 -22.15 12.87 24.10
CA PRO A 164 -23.07 11.77 24.39
C PRO A 164 -22.93 11.30 25.84
N ALA A 165 -23.97 10.67 26.39
CA ALA A 165 -23.92 10.02 27.70
C ALA A 165 -23.14 8.69 27.61
N GLY A 166 -22.33 8.38 28.61
CA GLY A 166 -21.53 7.15 28.66
C GLY A 166 -20.02 7.38 28.83
N ALA A 167 -19.23 6.36 28.50
CA ALA A 167 -17.78 6.43 28.64
C ALA A 167 -17.17 7.38 27.60
N VAL A 168 -16.29 8.28 28.03
CA VAL A 168 -15.56 9.21 27.17
C VAL A 168 -14.08 9.28 27.56
N LYS A 169 -13.21 9.52 26.58
CA LYS A 169 -11.80 9.86 26.74
C LYS A 169 -11.64 11.36 26.57
N LEU A 170 -11.01 12.03 27.51
CA LEU A 170 -10.68 13.45 27.46
C LEU A 170 -9.16 13.62 27.29
N LEU A 171 -8.75 14.48 26.37
CA LEU A 171 -7.38 14.92 26.15
C LEU A 171 -7.34 16.45 26.27
N ALA A 172 -6.57 16.98 27.21
CA ALA A 172 -6.27 18.41 27.30
C ALA A 172 -4.84 18.67 26.84
N GLU A 173 -4.67 19.55 25.85
CA GLU A 173 -3.36 19.91 25.29
C GLU A 173 -3.15 21.42 25.23
N LYS A 174 -1.90 21.83 25.43
CA LYS A 174 -1.45 23.20 25.24
C LYS A 174 0.06 23.21 24.99
N ASP A 175 0.50 24.07 24.08
CA ASP A 175 1.93 24.27 23.84
C ASP A 175 2.66 24.68 25.11
N GLY A 176 3.76 23.99 25.42
CA GLY A 176 4.52 24.22 26.64
C GLY A 176 4.00 23.48 27.88
N TRP A 177 2.98 22.63 27.74
CA TRP A 177 2.41 21.82 28.81
C TRP A 177 2.46 20.33 28.47
N SER A 178 2.45 19.49 29.50
CA SER A 178 2.24 18.05 29.36
C SER A 178 0.74 17.77 29.12
N PRO A 179 0.38 16.91 28.16
CA PRO A 179 -1.01 16.58 27.90
C PRO A 179 -1.62 15.84 29.09
N THR A 180 -2.88 16.13 29.39
CA THR A 180 -3.64 15.43 30.44
C THR A 180 -4.69 14.55 29.77
N ARG A 181 -4.64 13.23 30.06
CA ARG A 181 -5.60 12.24 29.54
C ARG A 181 -6.44 11.69 30.68
N LEU A 182 -7.76 11.66 30.51
CA LEU A 182 -8.70 11.14 31.50
C LEU A 182 -9.75 10.24 30.83
N GLU A 183 -10.12 9.15 31.49
CA GLU A 183 -11.30 8.35 31.13
C GLU A 183 -12.42 8.65 32.12
N LEU A 184 -13.58 9.05 31.61
CA LEU A 184 -14.69 9.59 32.40
C LEU A 184 -16.02 9.02 31.94
N GLN A 185 -17.07 9.21 32.75
CA GLN A 185 -18.45 8.82 32.43
C GLN A 185 -19.32 10.06 32.38
N THR A 186 -20.04 10.33 31.29
CA THR A 186 -20.94 11.48 31.14
C THR A 186 -22.39 11.12 31.43
N PRO A 187 -23.20 12.05 31.99
CA PRO A 187 -22.86 13.41 32.40
C PRO A 187 -21.99 13.46 33.67
N GLN A 188 -21.14 14.48 33.80
CA GLN A 188 -20.39 14.76 35.03
C GLN A 188 -20.75 16.14 35.61
N PRO A 189 -20.60 16.32 36.94
CA PRO A 189 -20.53 17.65 37.53
C PRO A 189 -19.30 18.40 37.01
N GLU A 190 -19.15 19.66 37.41
CA GLU A 190 -18.02 20.51 37.01
C GLU A 190 -16.66 19.82 37.24
N LEU A 191 -15.94 19.55 36.15
CA LEU A 191 -14.67 18.82 36.17
C LEU A 191 -13.49 19.77 36.37
N THR A 192 -12.54 19.43 37.25
CA THR A 192 -11.23 20.10 37.29
C THR A 192 -10.19 19.26 36.56
N VAL A 193 -9.65 19.78 35.46
CA VAL A 193 -8.56 19.17 34.69
C VAL A 193 -7.25 19.81 35.12
N VAL A 194 -6.32 19.01 35.64
CA VAL A 194 -5.01 19.50 36.07
C VAL A 194 -3.99 19.26 34.97
N MET A 195 -3.32 20.31 34.48
CA MET A 195 -2.20 20.23 33.55
C MET A 195 -0.90 20.57 34.27
N GLY A 196 0.16 19.81 34.00
CA GLY A 196 1.51 20.15 34.47
C GLY A 196 2.36 20.69 33.33
N GLY A 197 3.31 21.57 33.63
CA GLY A 197 4.32 21.99 32.68
C GLY A 197 5.20 20.85 32.16
N LEU A 198 6.06 21.16 31.20
CA LEU A 198 7.02 20.19 30.65
C LEU A 198 8.11 19.85 31.68
N GLY A 199 8.53 18.58 31.70
CA GLY A 199 9.68 18.10 32.45
C GLY A 199 10.98 18.19 31.65
N SER A 200 12.04 17.63 32.23
CA SER A 200 13.33 17.41 31.56
C SER A 200 13.92 16.07 31.97
N LEU A 201 14.88 15.57 31.18
CA LEU A 201 15.53 14.30 31.43
C LEU A 201 17.04 14.45 31.27
N ARG A 202 17.78 14.22 32.36
CA ARG A 202 19.25 14.19 32.40
C ARG A 202 19.73 12.75 32.34
N ILE A 203 20.50 12.42 31.32
CA ILE A 203 20.98 11.06 31.04
C ILE A 203 22.49 10.99 31.19
N GLN A 204 22.95 10.00 31.92
CA GLN A 204 24.36 9.60 32.01
C GLN A 204 24.53 8.20 31.43
N VAL A 205 25.67 7.95 30.76
CA VAL A 205 26.03 6.61 30.29
C VAL A 205 27.29 6.16 31.02
N ARG A 206 27.23 4.98 31.65
CA ARG A 206 28.36 4.38 32.39
C ARG A 206 28.83 3.12 31.70
N GLY A 207 30.14 3.01 31.50
CA GLY A 207 30.78 1.86 30.91
C GLY A 207 30.81 0.66 31.87
N PRO A 208 31.30 -0.51 31.40
CA PRO A 208 31.40 -1.71 32.22
C PRO A 208 32.24 -1.56 33.50
N ASP A 209 33.20 -0.63 33.52
CA ASP A 209 34.06 -0.29 34.66
C ASP A 209 33.46 0.80 35.58
N GLY A 210 32.22 1.21 35.32
CA GLY A 210 31.49 2.24 36.07
C GLY A 210 31.94 3.68 35.79
N ARG A 211 32.95 3.86 34.93
CA ARG A 211 33.39 5.20 34.52
C ARG A 211 32.37 5.82 33.56
N PRO A 212 32.18 7.14 33.62
CA PRO A 212 31.48 7.86 32.57
C PRO A 212 32.20 7.56 31.25
N VAL A 213 31.46 7.01 30.30
CA VAL A 213 31.98 6.91 28.93
C VAL A 213 31.63 8.24 28.28
N SER A 214 32.46 8.73 27.35
CA SER A 214 32.07 9.82 26.42
C SER A 214 30.91 9.43 25.47
N ALA A 215 30.22 8.34 25.83
CA ALA A 215 29.11 7.70 25.20
C ALA A 215 27.93 8.64 25.13
N ARG A 216 27.44 8.78 23.92
CA ARG A 216 26.32 9.61 23.52
C ARG A 216 25.04 8.93 24.00
N ALA A 217 24.13 9.65 24.66
CA ALA A 217 22.73 9.24 24.66
C ALA A 217 22.23 9.51 23.23
N THR A 218 21.93 8.46 22.48
CA THR A 218 21.74 8.58 21.03
C THR A 218 20.30 8.77 20.63
N SER A 219 19.35 8.33 21.46
CA SER A 219 17.94 8.60 21.24
C SER A 219 17.12 8.49 22.54
N ILE A 220 16.01 9.23 22.54
CA ILE A 220 14.89 8.99 23.43
C ILE A 220 13.65 8.82 22.56
N SER A 221 12.76 7.90 22.91
CA SER A 221 11.46 7.72 22.25
C SER A 221 10.35 7.62 23.29
N SER A 222 9.22 8.28 23.02
CA SER A 222 8.02 8.14 23.85
C SER A 222 7.40 6.76 23.62
N VAL A 223 6.97 6.11 24.71
CA VAL A 223 6.23 4.84 24.65
C VAL A 223 4.75 5.04 24.30
N GLU A 224 4.22 6.25 24.54
CA GLU A 224 2.78 6.54 24.51
C GLU A 224 2.30 7.26 23.24
N GLU A 225 3.21 7.67 22.34
CA GLU A 225 2.85 8.37 21.10
C GLU A 225 3.40 7.64 19.86
N GLU A 226 2.54 7.44 18.86
CA GLU A 226 2.91 6.87 17.57
C GLU A 226 3.95 7.74 16.85
N ARG A 227 5.21 7.28 16.88
CA ARG A 227 6.29 7.45 15.89
C ARG A 227 6.53 8.85 15.28
N ARG A 228 6.15 9.96 15.93
CA ARG A 228 6.71 11.27 15.58
C ARG A 228 8.07 11.42 16.25
N HIS A 229 9.13 11.50 15.44
CA HIS A 229 10.49 11.73 15.91
C HIS A 229 10.55 13.06 16.68
N PHE A 230 10.70 12.99 18.00
CA PHE A 230 10.90 14.14 18.85
C PHE A 230 12.38 14.57 18.79
N GLU A 231 12.74 15.41 17.82
CA GLU A 231 14.01 16.14 17.90
C GLU A 231 13.79 17.47 18.62
N ARG A 232 14.01 17.49 19.94
CA ARG A 232 14.38 18.71 20.66
C ARG A 232 15.88 18.65 20.92
N PHE A 233 16.59 19.68 20.45
CA PHE A 233 18.06 19.78 20.52
C PHE A 233 18.59 19.44 21.92
N PRO A 234 19.29 18.31 22.10
CA PRO A 234 19.83 17.95 23.41
C PRO A 234 20.92 18.94 23.80
N GLU A 235 20.89 19.42 25.04
CA GLU A 235 21.98 20.18 25.63
C GLU A 235 23.06 19.20 26.09
N ARG A 236 24.22 19.28 25.45
CA ARG A 236 25.31 18.33 25.66
C ARG A 236 26.32 18.91 26.63
N ALA A 237 26.54 18.21 27.74
CA ALA A 237 27.64 18.44 28.66
C ALA A 237 28.63 17.27 28.59
N GLU A 238 29.83 17.45 29.12
CA GLU A 238 30.93 16.45 29.06
C GLU A 238 30.56 15.12 29.75
N GLU A 239 29.68 15.15 30.77
CA GLU A 239 29.31 13.99 31.59
C GLU A 239 27.84 13.58 31.48
N ALA A 240 27.00 14.34 30.77
CA ALA A 240 25.56 14.07 30.68
C ALA A 240 24.93 14.73 29.45
N THR A 241 23.86 14.12 28.96
CA THR A 241 22.98 14.71 27.95
C THR A 241 21.67 15.13 28.60
N VAL A 242 21.23 16.36 28.41
CA VAL A 242 19.97 16.87 28.97
C VAL A 242 18.97 17.13 27.84
N PHE A 243 17.83 16.45 27.93
CA PHE A 243 16.68 16.68 27.07
C PHE A 243 15.71 17.59 27.81
N GLN A 244 15.59 18.82 27.32
CA GLN A 244 14.68 19.80 27.88
C GLN A 244 13.27 19.61 27.33
N LYS A 245 12.28 20.21 28.01
CA LYS A 245 10.98 20.50 27.40
C LYS A 245 10.24 19.21 26.98
N LEU A 246 10.31 18.17 27.81
CA LEU A 246 9.67 16.87 27.58
C LEU A 246 8.26 16.83 28.16
N ARG A 247 7.32 16.19 27.46
CA ARG A 247 5.98 15.88 28.00
C ARG A 247 6.12 14.86 29.14
N ALA A 248 5.29 14.93 30.15
CA ALA A 248 5.21 13.86 31.15
C ALA A 248 4.77 12.56 30.48
N GLY A 249 5.42 11.45 30.82
CA GLY A 249 5.20 10.17 30.16
C GLY A 249 6.38 9.22 30.32
N ARG A 250 6.23 8.02 29.76
CA ARG A 250 7.27 6.98 29.76
C ARG A 250 8.11 7.09 28.49
N TYR A 251 9.42 7.04 28.68
CA TYR A 251 10.40 7.17 27.62
C TYR A 251 11.32 5.96 27.61
N LEU A 252 11.61 5.43 26.42
CA LEU A 252 12.74 4.56 26.18
C LEU A 252 13.96 5.42 25.93
N VAL A 253 15.03 5.15 26.66
CA VAL A 253 16.29 5.87 26.60
C VAL A 253 17.38 4.91 26.15
N SER A 254 18.00 5.20 25.01
CA SER A 254 19.08 4.39 24.47
C SER A 254 20.43 5.07 24.69
N GLY A 255 21.36 4.32 25.30
CA GLY A 255 22.77 4.69 25.40
C GLY A 255 23.62 3.75 24.55
N GLU A 256 24.63 4.30 23.90
CA GLU A 256 25.60 3.55 23.11
C GLU A 256 26.93 3.40 23.83
N TYR A 257 27.52 2.22 23.74
CA TYR A 257 28.85 1.92 24.22
C TYR A 257 29.67 1.28 23.10
N GLU A 258 30.72 1.96 22.66
CA GLU A 258 31.64 1.48 21.63
C GLU A 258 33.01 1.19 22.28
N PRO A 259 33.27 -0.05 22.75
CA PRO A 259 34.57 -0.39 23.34
C PRO A 259 35.73 -0.30 22.34
N VAL A 260 35.47 -0.58 21.06
CA VAL A 260 36.43 -0.50 19.95
C VAL A 260 35.71 -0.11 18.66
N PRO A 261 36.39 0.58 17.72
CA PRO A 261 35.80 0.96 16.44
C PRO A 261 35.10 -0.19 15.71
N GLY A 262 33.83 -0.02 15.38
CA GLY A 262 33.01 -1.01 14.67
C GLY A 262 32.38 -2.09 15.56
N CYS A 263 32.47 -1.93 16.88
CA CYS A 263 31.77 -2.75 17.87
C CYS A 263 30.87 -1.87 18.73
N GLU A 264 29.62 -1.76 18.36
CA GLU A 264 28.64 -0.87 18.96
C GLU A 264 27.64 -1.67 19.79
N TRP A 265 27.43 -1.25 21.03
CA TRP A 265 26.45 -1.84 21.94
C TRP A 265 25.43 -0.80 22.35
N THR A 266 24.15 -1.14 22.20
CA THR A 266 23.05 -0.26 22.59
C THR A 266 22.29 -0.87 23.74
N ARG A 267 22.12 -0.09 24.81
CA ARG A 267 21.26 -0.46 25.93
C ARG A 267 20.11 0.51 26.03
N THR A 268 18.90 -0.02 26.03
CA THR A 268 17.66 0.73 26.18
C THR A 268 17.04 0.47 27.55
N ILE A 269 16.67 1.53 28.26
CA ILE A 269 15.96 1.47 29.55
C ILE A 269 14.69 2.31 29.49
N GLU A 270 13.69 1.96 30.30
CA GLU A 270 12.47 2.76 30.46
C GLU A 270 12.65 3.76 31.61
N VAL A 271 12.23 5.02 31.39
CA VAL A 271 12.31 6.11 32.35
C VAL A 271 11.00 6.88 32.36
N GLN A 272 10.47 7.16 33.56
CA GLN A 272 9.32 8.02 33.74
C GLN A 272 9.76 9.48 33.90
N VAL A 273 9.22 10.36 33.08
CA VAL A 273 9.32 11.82 33.27
C VAL A 273 8.01 12.32 33.87
N LEU A 274 8.11 13.08 34.96
CA LEU A 274 6.97 13.71 35.64
C LEU A 274 6.85 15.19 35.22
N PRO A 275 5.64 15.78 35.27
CA PRO A 275 5.45 17.18 34.89
C PRO A 275 6.26 18.13 35.80
N GLU A 276 6.85 19.16 35.21
CA GLU A 276 7.68 20.18 35.89
C GLU A 276 8.87 19.64 36.70
N GLN A 277 9.27 18.37 36.48
CA GLN A 277 10.39 17.74 37.17
C GLN A 277 11.52 17.38 36.20
N GLN A 278 12.75 17.41 36.71
CA GLN A 278 13.89 16.81 36.03
C GLN A 278 14.05 15.37 36.49
N ALA A 279 13.82 14.43 35.59
CA ALA A 279 14.18 13.03 35.80
C ALA A 279 15.68 12.83 35.56
N GLU A 280 16.29 11.92 36.31
CA GLU A 280 17.67 11.50 36.11
C GLU A 280 17.70 10.02 35.76
N ALA A 281 18.46 9.67 34.72
CA ALA A 281 18.61 8.30 34.26
C ALA A 281 20.08 7.98 34.03
N THR A 282 20.47 6.76 34.42
CA THR A 282 21.80 6.22 34.12
C THR A 282 21.64 4.97 33.29
N VAL A 283 22.07 5.02 32.03
CA VAL A 283 22.23 3.83 31.18
C VAL A 283 23.54 3.19 31.57
N SER A 284 23.47 2.11 32.33
CA SER A 284 24.66 1.43 32.85
C SER A 284 24.97 0.15 32.09
N PHE A 285 26.22 0.01 31.66
CA PHE A 285 26.80 -1.23 31.16
C PHE A 285 27.58 -2.00 32.24
N GLU A 286 27.50 -1.54 33.50
CA GLU A 286 28.16 -2.20 34.63
C GLU A 286 27.64 -3.63 34.84
N GLY A 287 28.54 -4.51 35.27
CA GLY A 287 28.22 -5.92 35.50
C GLY A 287 28.11 -6.77 34.23
N LEU A 288 28.16 -6.15 33.03
CA LEU A 288 28.34 -6.91 31.80
C LEU A 288 29.72 -7.56 31.81
N ARG A 289 29.72 -8.89 31.77
CA ARG A 289 30.96 -9.67 31.67
C ARG A 289 31.33 -9.78 30.21
N ASP A 290 32.48 -9.22 29.85
CA ASP A 290 33.07 -9.49 28.56
C ASP A 290 33.53 -10.95 28.50
N THR A 291 32.93 -11.71 27.59
CA THR A 291 33.30 -13.12 27.32
C THR A 291 34.06 -13.28 26.01
N GLY A 292 34.42 -12.16 25.37
CA GLY A 292 35.19 -12.13 24.14
C GLY A 292 36.69 -12.34 24.33
N PRO A 293 37.45 -12.46 23.24
CA PRO A 293 36.96 -12.45 21.86
C PRO A 293 36.31 -13.80 21.48
N TRP A 294 35.15 -13.75 20.82
CA TRP A 294 34.57 -14.95 20.22
C TRP A 294 35.27 -15.23 18.89
N ARG A 295 35.90 -16.40 18.79
CA ARG A 295 36.71 -16.79 17.64
C ARG A 295 35.99 -17.82 16.80
N GLY A 296 36.02 -17.62 15.49
CA GLY A 296 35.51 -18.57 14.50
C GLY A 296 36.39 -18.61 13.27
N ARG A 297 36.17 -19.63 12.44
CA ARG A 297 36.72 -19.70 11.09
C ARG A 297 35.57 -19.63 10.09
N ALA A 298 35.46 -18.53 9.35
CA ALA A 298 34.44 -18.36 8.34
C ALA A 298 34.73 -19.31 7.17
N VAL A 299 33.82 -20.23 6.92
CA VAL A 299 33.91 -21.17 5.79
C VAL A 299 32.62 -21.17 4.99
N ASP A 300 32.72 -21.49 3.70
CA ASP A 300 31.56 -21.79 2.88
C ASP A 300 30.96 -23.18 3.20
N THR A 301 29.89 -23.55 2.51
CA THR A 301 29.20 -24.85 2.65
C THR A 301 30.07 -26.06 2.31
N HIS A 302 31.19 -25.86 1.59
CA HIS A 302 32.16 -26.90 1.23
C HIS A 302 33.34 -26.96 2.22
N GLY A 303 33.34 -26.10 3.25
CA GLY A 303 34.40 -26.01 4.24
C GLY A 303 35.63 -25.23 3.76
N LYS A 304 35.57 -24.55 2.62
CA LYS A 304 36.64 -23.66 2.15
C LYS A 304 36.58 -22.35 2.95
N ALA A 305 37.72 -21.92 3.48
CA ALA A 305 37.82 -20.67 4.22
C ALA A 305 37.63 -19.45 3.30
N PHE A 306 36.91 -18.44 3.79
CA PHE A 306 36.93 -17.09 3.20
C PHE A 306 38.29 -16.44 3.52
N ASP A 307 38.97 -15.87 2.53
CA ASP A 307 40.32 -15.29 2.70
C ASP A 307 40.33 -13.75 2.83
N HIS A 308 39.16 -13.12 2.75
CA HIS A 308 38.95 -11.67 2.90
C HIS A 308 37.49 -11.35 3.27
N GLY A 309 37.19 -10.05 3.44
CA GLY A 309 35.88 -9.53 3.83
C GLY A 309 35.75 -9.30 5.33
N ALA A 310 34.52 -9.06 5.79
CA ALA A 310 34.23 -8.87 7.20
C ALA A 310 33.02 -9.70 7.64
N VAL A 311 33.08 -10.22 8.87
CA VAL A 311 31.93 -10.78 9.57
C VAL A 311 31.30 -9.67 10.41
N ILE A 312 30.01 -9.46 10.22
CA ILE A 312 29.18 -8.63 11.08
C ILE A 312 28.37 -9.57 11.98
N ALA A 313 28.66 -9.51 13.27
CA ALA A 313 27.89 -10.15 14.30
C ALA A 313 26.75 -9.24 14.74
N TRP A 314 25.51 -9.72 14.57
CA TRP A 314 24.31 -9.06 15.05
C TRP A 314 23.84 -9.75 16.31
N ILE A 315 23.70 -8.97 17.37
CA ILE A 315 23.16 -9.40 18.65
C ILE A 315 21.78 -8.75 18.78
N PRO A 316 20.70 -9.40 18.31
CA PRO A 316 19.37 -8.84 18.37
C PRO A 316 18.92 -8.65 19.83
N GLY A 317 18.13 -7.60 20.05
CA GLY A 317 17.36 -7.46 21.29
C GLY A 317 16.26 -8.54 21.37
N GLU A 318 15.73 -8.79 22.56
CA GLU A 318 14.58 -9.69 22.75
C GLU A 318 13.32 -9.13 22.08
N ASP A 319 13.23 -7.80 21.94
CA ASP A 319 12.21 -7.06 21.22
C ASP A 319 12.82 -5.70 20.76
N PRO A 320 12.77 -5.31 19.47
CA PRO A 320 13.28 -4.03 19.00
C PRO A 320 12.57 -2.81 19.60
N GLU A 321 11.36 -2.98 20.12
CA GLU A 321 10.52 -1.92 20.70
C GLU A 321 10.51 -1.92 22.25
N ALA A 322 11.32 -2.77 22.89
CA ALA A 322 11.40 -2.87 24.36
C ALA A 322 12.78 -2.54 24.94
N ALA A 323 12.82 -2.37 26.27
CA ALA A 323 14.07 -2.22 27.01
C ALA A 323 14.94 -3.49 26.87
N GLY A 324 16.23 -3.32 26.59
CA GLY A 324 17.10 -4.45 26.30
C GLY A 324 18.54 -4.07 25.97
N LEU A 325 19.36 -5.09 25.76
CA LEU A 325 20.73 -4.96 25.27
C LEU A 325 20.82 -5.61 23.89
N SER A 326 21.23 -4.82 22.91
CA SER A 326 21.54 -5.23 21.54
C SER A 326 22.93 -4.73 21.16
N GLY A 327 23.47 -5.26 20.08
CA GLY A 327 24.77 -4.81 19.59
C GLY A 327 25.10 -5.32 18.21
N LYS A 328 26.09 -4.67 17.61
CA LYS A 328 26.66 -5.04 16.32
C LYS A 328 28.17 -4.95 16.41
N CYS A 329 28.86 -6.02 16.06
CA CYS A 329 30.31 -6.06 16.03
C CYS A 329 30.82 -6.49 14.66
N LYS A 330 31.69 -5.68 14.06
CA LYS A 330 32.37 -6.00 12.80
C LYS A 330 33.78 -6.51 13.06
N SER A 331 34.17 -7.59 12.38
CA SER A 331 35.52 -8.14 12.44
C SER A 331 36.01 -8.51 11.05
N VAL A 332 37.25 -8.15 10.75
CA VAL A 332 37.89 -8.47 9.46
C VAL A 332 38.32 -9.94 9.45
N VAL A 333 38.08 -10.61 8.33
CA VAL A 333 38.46 -12.01 8.12
C VAL A 333 39.90 -12.10 7.63
N GLY A 334 40.71 -12.94 8.26
CA GLY A 334 42.08 -13.23 7.87
C GLY A 334 42.20 -14.21 6.70
N PRO A 335 43.39 -14.40 6.12
CA PRO A 335 43.61 -15.24 4.93
C PRO A 335 43.24 -16.72 5.10
N ASP A 336 43.14 -17.20 6.33
CA ASP A 336 42.78 -18.58 6.70
C ASP A 336 41.31 -18.70 7.15
N GLY A 337 40.50 -17.66 6.95
CA GLY A 337 39.12 -17.58 7.42
C GLY A 337 38.98 -17.23 8.89
N SER A 338 40.08 -17.06 9.63
CA SER A 338 39.99 -16.71 11.04
C SER A 338 39.40 -15.31 11.22
N PHE A 339 38.50 -15.19 12.19
CA PHE A 339 37.99 -13.90 12.65
C PHE A 339 37.77 -13.94 14.17
N ALA A 340 37.77 -12.76 14.77
CA ALA A 340 37.60 -12.61 16.21
C ALA A 340 36.65 -11.44 16.47
N ILE A 341 35.47 -11.73 16.99
CA ILE A 341 34.52 -10.71 17.44
C ILE A 341 34.98 -10.27 18.84
N PRO A 342 35.48 -9.04 19.00
CA PRO A 342 35.88 -8.55 20.31
C PRO A 342 34.64 -8.17 21.13
N HIS A 343 34.79 -8.12 22.46
CA HIS A 343 33.79 -7.59 23.39
C HIS A 343 32.38 -8.20 23.23
N VAL A 344 32.21 -9.46 23.65
CA VAL A 344 30.95 -10.20 23.51
C VAL A 344 30.25 -10.32 24.86
N PHE A 345 29.11 -9.64 25.02
CA PHE A 345 28.34 -9.60 26.27
C PHE A 345 27.09 -10.50 26.28
N LYS A 346 26.63 -10.94 25.10
CA LYS A 346 25.50 -11.88 24.91
C LYS A 346 25.87 -12.95 23.87
N PRO A 347 25.26 -14.15 23.92
CA PRO A 347 25.44 -15.16 22.90
C PRO A 347 25.11 -14.61 21.50
N LEU A 348 25.95 -14.93 20.52
CA LEU A 348 25.70 -14.54 19.14
C LEU A 348 24.51 -15.36 18.61
N ALA A 349 23.56 -14.69 17.97
CA ALA A 349 22.41 -15.34 17.34
C ALA A 349 22.52 -15.33 15.81
N PHE A 350 23.15 -14.29 15.26
CA PHE A 350 23.13 -14.02 13.84
C PHE A 350 24.46 -13.40 13.37
N LEU A 351 25.03 -13.97 12.32
CA LEU A 351 26.25 -13.47 11.67
C LEU A 351 25.97 -13.27 10.19
N THR A 352 26.50 -12.19 9.62
CA THR A 352 26.43 -11.89 8.18
C THR A 352 27.83 -11.62 7.66
N TRP A 353 28.09 -11.96 6.40
CA TRP A 353 29.34 -11.68 5.73
C TRP A 353 29.18 -10.50 4.77
N GLU A 354 30.17 -9.62 4.77
CA GLU A 354 30.22 -8.41 3.94
C GLU A 354 31.54 -8.37 3.16
N GLU A 355 31.46 -8.51 1.83
CA GLU A 355 32.60 -8.33 0.91
C GLU A 355 32.73 -6.87 0.44
N ARG A 356 31.59 -6.24 0.19
CA ARG A 356 31.44 -4.84 -0.25
C ARG A 356 30.35 -4.17 0.57
N GLU A 357 30.58 -2.92 0.92
CA GLU A 357 29.65 -2.12 1.71
C GLU A 357 28.25 -2.11 1.07
N TYR A 358 27.22 -2.43 1.86
CA TYR A 358 25.80 -2.50 1.44
C TYR A 358 25.41 -3.63 0.47
N SER A 359 26.25 -4.66 0.29
CA SER A 359 25.85 -5.88 -0.43
C SER A 359 25.33 -6.95 0.55
N PRO A 360 24.14 -7.52 0.35
CA PRO A 360 23.75 -8.71 1.11
C PRO A 360 24.73 -9.85 0.77
N GLY A 361 25.25 -10.51 1.79
CA GLY A 361 26.16 -11.65 1.66
C GLY A 361 25.68 -12.85 2.47
N PRO A 362 26.42 -13.96 2.44
CA PRO A 362 26.14 -15.16 3.21
C PRO A 362 25.85 -14.88 4.70
N GLU A 363 24.94 -15.65 5.27
CA GLU A 363 24.56 -15.57 6.69
C GLU A 363 24.85 -16.87 7.43
N ALA A 364 25.07 -16.78 8.73
CA ALA A 364 25.07 -17.92 9.63
C ALA A 364 24.12 -17.62 10.80
N ARG A 365 23.27 -18.59 11.15
CA ARG A 365 22.35 -18.51 12.29
C ARG A 365 22.72 -19.50 13.38
N GLY A 366 22.62 -19.05 14.62
CA GLY A 366 23.00 -19.79 15.82
C GLY A 366 21.99 -20.87 16.25
N PRO A 367 22.23 -21.51 17.42
CA PRO A 367 23.07 -20.99 18.51
C PRO A 367 24.58 -21.13 18.28
N PHE A 368 25.33 -20.05 18.52
CA PHE A 368 26.80 -20.06 18.50
C PHE A 368 27.34 -20.19 19.93
N HIS A 369 27.89 -21.34 20.28
CA HIS A 369 28.50 -21.58 21.60
C HIS A 369 29.82 -20.80 21.76
N THR A 370 30.27 -20.58 23.01
CA THR A 370 31.41 -19.71 23.32
C THR A 370 32.74 -20.21 22.72
N GLY A 371 33.29 -19.48 21.74
CA GLY A 371 34.73 -19.33 21.49
C GLY A 371 35.54 -20.57 21.07
N THR A 372 34.99 -21.49 20.28
CA THR A 372 35.66 -22.76 19.97
C THR A 372 36.65 -22.70 18.80
N GLY A 373 36.76 -21.59 18.06
CA GLY A 373 37.61 -21.54 16.86
C GLY A 373 37.16 -22.52 15.76
N GLU A 374 35.94 -23.02 15.88
CA GLU A 374 35.31 -23.95 14.96
C GLU A 374 34.94 -23.26 13.65
N ALA A 375 34.71 -24.10 12.64
CA ALA A 375 34.22 -23.67 11.36
C ALA A 375 32.78 -23.14 11.49
N VAL A 376 32.58 -21.88 11.15
CA VAL A 376 31.28 -21.24 11.03
C VAL A 376 30.90 -21.29 9.56
N VAL A 377 29.90 -22.11 9.24
CA VAL A 377 29.44 -22.28 7.87
C VAL A 377 28.49 -21.13 7.55
N PHE A 378 28.95 -20.20 6.72
CA PHE A 378 28.10 -19.16 6.15
C PHE A 378 27.41 -19.72 4.90
N ARG A 379 26.12 -19.42 4.77
CA ARG A 379 25.27 -19.88 3.68
C ARG A 379 24.71 -18.65 2.98
N ASP A 380 24.77 -18.63 1.66
CA ASP A 380 23.96 -17.69 0.91
C ASP A 380 22.49 -17.94 1.29
N ILE A 381 21.79 -16.90 1.72
CA ILE A 381 20.35 -16.98 2.04
C ILE A 381 19.46 -16.76 0.83
N ILE A 382 20.07 -16.32 -0.26
CA ILE A 382 19.44 -16.13 -1.55
C ILE A 382 20.40 -16.79 -2.51
N GLY A 383 19.96 -17.87 -3.15
CA GLY A 383 20.74 -18.50 -4.19
C GLY A 383 21.05 -17.52 -5.32
N GLY A 384 21.91 -17.93 -6.23
CA GLY A 384 22.27 -17.08 -7.36
C GLY A 384 22.38 -17.87 -8.65
N LEU A 385 22.12 -17.21 -9.76
CA LEU A 385 22.38 -17.71 -11.10
C LEU A 385 23.42 -16.82 -11.76
N LYS A 386 24.67 -17.28 -11.75
CA LYS A 386 25.79 -16.57 -12.39
C LYS A 386 25.82 -16.89 -13.87
N GLY A 387 25.83 -15.89 -14.74
CA GLY A 387 25.95 -16.08 -16.19
C GLY A 387 26.88 -15.06 -16.83
N ARG A 388 27.13 -15.22 -18.13
CA ARG A 388 27.90 -14.28 -18.94
C ARG A 388 27.12 -13.86 -20.19
N VAL A 389 27.31 -12.62 -20.63
CA VAL A 389 26.77 -12.10 -21.90
C VAL A 389 27.89 -12.07 -22.93
N VAL A 390 27.69 -12.78 -24.04
CA VAL A 390 28.70 -12.96 -25.09
C VAL A 390 28.14 -12.65 -26.47
N ARG A 391 28.96 -12.01 -27.31
CA ARG A 391 28.68 -11.81 -28.74
C ARG A 391 28.79 -13.13 -29.52
N PRO A 392 28.26 -13.21 -30.76
CA PRO A 392 28.44 -14.36 -31.63
C PRO A 392 29.89 -14.79 -31.87
N ASP A 393 30.84 -13.85 -31.76
CA ASP A 393 32.29 -14.08 -31.88
C ASP A 393 32.93 -14.61 -30.57
N GLY A 394 32.14 -14.81 -29.52
CA GLY A 394 32.57 -15.29 -28.21
C GLY A 394 33.14 -14.21 -27.29
N GLN A 395 33.22 -12.95 -27.72
CA GLN A 395 33.74 -11.87 -26.86
C GLN A 395 32.69 -11.42 -25.83
N PRO A 396 33.10 -11.11 -24.58
CA PRO A 396 32.18 -10.60 -23.56
C PRO A 396 31.65 -9.21 -23.92
N VAL A 397 30.45 -8.91 -23.43
CA VAL A 397 29.82 -7.58 -23.56
C VAL A 397 29.81 -6.88 -22.21
N GLY A 398 30.50 -5.74 -22.12
CA GLY A 398 30.69 -5.03 -20.86
C GLY A 398 29.47 -4.27 -20.32
N TYR A 399 28.54 -3.91 -21.20
CA TYR A 399 27.38 -3.07 -20.89
C TYR A 399 26.11 -3.70 -21.43
N PHE A 400 25.20 -4.06 -20.52
CA PHE A 400 23.95 -4.75 -20.83
C PHE A 400 22.91 -4.48 -19.74
N GLN A 401 21.66 -4.84 -19.98
CA GLN A 401 20.59 -4.77 -18.98
C GLN A 401 20.05 -6.17 -18.69
N VAL A 402 19.85 -6.48 -17.41
CA VAL A 402 19.16 -7.69 -16.93
C VAL A 402 17.81 -7.24 -16.38
N ASP A 403 16.70 -7.69 -16.99
CA ASP A 403 15.34 -7.26 -16.65
C ASP A 403 15.18 -5.73 -16.55
N GLY A 404 15.85 -5.01 -17.47
CA GLY A 404 15.84 -3.55 -17.56
C GLY A 404 16.80 -2.81 -16.61
N HIS A 405 17.49 -3.52 -15.71
CA HIS A 405 18.49 -2.93 -14.81
C HIS A 405 19.87 -2.99 -15.47
N SER A 406 20.54 -1.84 -15.57
CA SER A 406 21.85 -1.76 -16.21
C SER A 406 22.93 -2.39 -15.34
N ALA A 407 23.65 -3.35 -15.89
CA ALA A 407 24.84 -3.93 -15.30
C ALA A 407 26.07 -3.47 -16.09
N ASN A 408 27.12 -3.09 -15.37
CA ASN A 408 28.41 -2.76 -15.96
C ASN A 408 29.47 -3.72 -15.41
N ASN A 409 29.90 -4.64 -16.26
CA ASN A 409 30.91 -5.63 -15.92
C ASN A 409 31.76 -5.91 -17.17
N PRO A 410 33.02 -5.47 -17.26
CA PRO A 410 33.87 -5.66 -18.44
C PRO A 410 34.02 -7.12 -18.90
N GLN A 411 33.85 -8.09 -17.99
CA GLN A 411 33.89 -9.52 -18.26
C GLN A 411 32.54 -10.09 -18.74
N GLY A 412 31.50 -9.26 -18.82
CA GLY A 412 30.15 -9.63 -19.23
C GLY A 412 29.39 -10.46 -18.20
N GLU A 413 29.88 -10.56 -16.96
CA GLU A 413 29.29 -11.44 -15.94
C GLU A 413 28.15 -10.75 -15.17
N TYR A 414 27.12 -11.51 -14.83
CA TYR A 414 26.01 -11.08 -13.99
C TYR A 414 25.58 -12.20 -13.04
N VAL A 415 24.84 -11.83 -11.99
CA VAL A 415 24.22 -12.78 -11.05
C VAL A 415 22.74 -12.40 -10.89
N GLN A 416 21.85 -13.35 -11.16
CA GLN A 416 20.42 -13.21 -10.88
C GLN A 416 20.09 -13.84 -9.53
N SER A 417 19.31 -13.12 -8.72
CA SER A 417 18.86 -13.56 -7.40
C SER A 417 17.88 -14.74 -7.50
N VAL A 418 18.08 -15.78 -6.68
CA VAL A 418 17.25 -16.98 -6.59
C VAL A 418 16.74 -17.13 -5.15
N PRO A 419 15.57 -16.56 -4.82
CA PRO A 419 15.03 -16.63 -3.46
C PRO A 419 14.37 -17.96 -3.09
N MET A 420 14.28 -18.92 -4.03
CA MET A 420 13.76 -20.28 -3.80
C MET A 420 14.20 -21.23 -4.92
N THR A 421 14.20 -22.54 -4.66
CA THR A 421 14.49 -23.57 -5.67
C THR A 421 13.40 -23.62 -6.74
N HIS A 422 13.72 -23.11 -7.94
CA HIS A 422 12.79 -23.06 -9.06
C HIS A 422 13.51 -22.80 -10.40
N VAL A 423 12.82 -23.00 -11.52
CA VAL A 423 13.32 -22.52 -12.82
C VAL A 423 13.04 -21.02 -12.92
N TYR A 424 14.09 -20.23 -13.17
CA TYR A 424 13.97 -18.79 -13.40
C TYR A 424 14.17 -18.51 -14.87
N GLN A 425 13.54 -17.42 -15.34
CA GLN A 425 13.83 -16.84 -16.63
C GLN A 425 13.90 -15.33 -16.53
N TRP A 426 14.76 -14.73 -17.35
CA TRP A 426 14.97 -13.28 -17.39
C TRP A 426 15.44 -12.87 -18.79
N ILE A 427 15.29 -11.58 -19.08
CA ILE A 427 15.67 -11.00 -20.37
C ILE A 427 16.97 -10.21 -20.22
N ILE A 428 17.88 -10.44 -21.15
CA ILE A 428 19.10 -9.66 -21.32
C ILE A 428 18.96 -8.78 -22.55
N ASN A 429 19.01 -7.46 -22.33
CA ASN A 429 18.97 -6.47 -23.39
C ASN A 429 20.35 -5.89 -23.64
N VAL A 430 20.77 -5.92 -24.90
CA VAL A 430 21.99 -5.28 -25.39
C VAL A 430 21.63 -4.46 -26.62
N VAL A 431 22.06 -3.20 -26.65
CA VAL A 431 21.81 -2.32 -27.80
C VAL A 431 22.39 -2.94 -29.07
N GLY A 432 21.58 -3.01 -30.13
CA GLY A 432 21.97 -3.58 -31.42
C GLY A 432 21.82 -5.10 -31.55
N PHE A 433 21.27 -5.78 -30.53
CA PHE A 433 21.01 -7.22 -30.55
C PHE A 433 19.57 -7.52 -30.14
N ALA A 434 19.08 -8.69 -30.51
CA ALA A 434 17.80 -9.20 -30.05
C ALA A 434 17.85 -9.53 -28.56
N PRO A 435 16.79 -9.22 -27.78
CA PRO A 435 16.72 -9.59 -26.38
C PRO A 435 16.91 -11.10 -26.16
N ALA A 436 17.96 -11.47 -25.43
CA ALA A 436 18.26 -12.85 -25.11
C ALA A 436 17.41 -13.30 -23.93
N LEU A 437 16.67 -14.40 -24.09
CA LEU A 437 15.92 -15.03 -23.01
C LEU A 437 16.80 -16.11 -22.40
N VAL A 438 17.14 -15.96 -21.13
CA VAL A 438 17.92 -16.95 -20.39
C VAL A 438 16.99 -17.72 -19.47
N ARG A 439 17.20 -19.04 -19.37
CA ARG A 439 16.47 -19.93 -18.48
C ARG A 439 17.46 -20.81 -17.73
N ALA A 440 17.31 -20.91 -16.42
CA ALA A 440 18.14 -21.79 -15.61
C ALA A 440 17.43 -22.26 -14.35
N GLN A 441 17.81 -23.43 -13.86
CA GLN A 441 17.36 -23.96 -12.57
C GLN A 441 18.14 -23.27 -11.46
N GLY A 442 17.43 -22.47 -10.66
CA GLY A 442 17.93 -21.93 -9.40
C GLY A 442 17.71 -22.93 -8.26
N GLU A 443 18.58 -22.88 -7.28
CA GLU A 443 18.46 -23.61 -6.02
C GLU A 443 18.58 -22.63 -4.86
N ASP A 444 17.72 -22.79 -3.86
CA ASP A 444 17.72 -21.96 -2.68
C ASP A 444 19.07 -22.03 -1.95
N GLY A 445 19.61 -20.87 -1.61
CA GLY A 445 20.91 -20.71 -0.97
C GLY A 445 22.14 -21.24 -1.72
N GLU A 446 22.02 -21.58 -3.01
CA GLU A 446 23.15 -22.04 -3.83
C GLU A 446 23.41 -21.13 -5.04
N LEU A 447 24.68 -20.80 -5.27
CA LEU A 447 25.13 -20.15 -6.50
C LEU A 447 25.36 -21.20 -7.61
N ARG A 448 24.48 -21.21 -8.61
CA ARG A 448 24.54 -22.08 -9.79
C ARG A 448 25.04 -21.29 -11.01
N GLN A 449 25.65 -21.98 -11.97
CA GLN A 449 25.98 -21.39 -13.27
C GLN A 449 24.76 -21.45 -14.19
N ALA A 450 24.35 -20.30 -14.70
CA ALA A 450 23.40 -20.16 -15.79
C ALA A 450 24.12 -20.36 -17.15
N PRO A 451 23.39 -20.74 -18.21
CA PRO A 451 23.97 -20.76 -19.54
C PRO A 451 24.38 -19.35 -19.99
N ASP A 452 25.45 -19.27 -20.77
CA ASP A 452 25.88 -18.02 -21.38
C ASP A 452 24.78 -17.45 -22.29
N ALA A 453 24.51 -16.17 -22.15
CA ALA A 453 23.58 -15.44 -23.00
C ALA A 453 24.27 -15.09 -24.31
N LEU A 454 24.21 -16.02 -25.26
CA LEU A 454 24.71 -15.80 -26.61
C LEU A 454 23.77 -14.84 -27.35
N LEU A 455 24.29 -13.65 -27.67
CA LEU A 455 23.52 -12.63 -28.38
C LEU A 455 23.29 -13.02 -29.83
N ASP A 456 22.09 -12.74 -30.32
CA ASP A 456 21.72 -12.81 -31.74
C ASP A 456 21.42 -11.40 -32.23
N VAL A 457 21.75 -11.07 -33.48
CA VAL A 457 21.36 -9.80 -34.11
C VAL A 457 19.84 -9.74 -34.26
N GLY A 458 19.19 -10.90 -34.41
CA GLY A 458 17.76 -11.02 -34.64
C GLY A 458 17.33 -10.57 -36.03
N ARG A 459 16.02 -10.68 -36.28
CA ARG A 459 15.40 -10.32 -37.56
C ARG A 459 14.77 -8.94 -37.53
N THR A 460 14.53 -8.37 -38.70
CA THR A 460 13.69 -7.17 -38.84
C THR A 460 12.28 -7.61 -39.23
N VAL A 461 11.29 -7.13 -38.49
CA VAL A 461 9.87 -7.38 -38.78
C VAL A 461 9.24 -6.09 -39.29
N GLN A 462 8.73 -6.14 -40.51
CA GLN A 462 8.01 -5.05 -41.15
C GLN A 462 6.53 -5.35 -41.19
N GLY A 463 5.70 -4.36 -40.91
CA GLY A 463 4.27 -4.56 -40.85
C GLY A 463 3.47 -3.42 -41.39
N ARG A 464 2.19 -3.68 -41.65
CA ARG A 464 1.21 -2.66 -42.00
C ARG A 464 -0.11 -2.87 -41.27
N LEU A 465 -0.56 -1.83 -40.59
CA LEU A 465 -1.82 -1.78 -39.85
C LEU A 465 -2.93 -1.15 -40.68
N PHE A 466 -4.03 -1.87 -40.80
CA PHE A 466 -5.24 -1.45 -41.50
C PHE A 466 -6.40 -1.26 -40.53
N ALA A 467 -7.28 -0.31 -40.87
CA ALA A 467 -8.58 -0.16 -40.25
C ALA A 467 -9.44 -1.42 -40.42
N SER A 468 -10.61 -1.45 -39.78
CA SER A 468 -11.53 -2.58 -39.86
C SER A 468 -12.04 -2.87 -41.28
N ASP A 469 -11.95 -1.92 -42.21
CA ASP A 469 -12.22 -2.12 -43.64
C ASP A 469 -11.14 -2.95 -44.39
N GLY A 470 -9.98 -3.17 -43.75
CA GLY A 470 -8.84 -3.90 -44.30
C GLY A 470 -8.06 -3.16 -45.40
N ARG A 471 -8.38 -1.90 -45.68
CA ARG A 471 -7.84 -1.10 -46.81
C ARG A 471 -7.18 0.20 -46.36
N THR A 472 -7.79 0.88 -45.39
CA THR A 472 -7.32 2.19 -44.92
C THR A 472 -6.14 2.01 -43.97
N GLY A 473 -4.99 2.61 -44.28
CA GLY A 473 -3.82 2.62 -43.40
C GLY A 473 -4.08 3.46 -42.15
N MET A 474 -3.66 2.97 -40.98
CA MET A 474 -3.90 3.67 -39.71
C MET A 474 -2.64 4.42 -39.27
N LYS A 475 -2.71 5.74 -39.24
CA LYS A 475 -1.61 6.62 -38.81
C LYS A 475 -1.49 6.71 -37.29
N ASP A 476 -0.26 6.82 -36.80
CA ASP A 476 0.07 7.20 -35.43
C ASP A 476 -0.52 6.25 -34.37
N GLN A 477 -0.62 4.96 -34.71
CA GLN A 477 -1.03 3.91 -33.77
C GLN A 477 0.20 3.26 -33.15
N GLN A 478 0.16 3.07 -31.84
CA GLN A 478 1.20 2.37 -31.11
C GLN A 478 1.06 0.86 -31.35
N VAL A 479 2.11 0.24 -31.89
CA VAL A 479 2.24 -1.20 -32.00
C VAL A 479 3.21 -1.66 -30.93
N GLU A 480 2.81 -2.65 -30.16
CA GLU A 480 3.59 -3.21 -29.06
C GLU A 480 4.03 -4.63 -29.42
N LEU A 481 5.31 -4.92 -29.25
CA LEU A 481 5.89 -6.25 -29.37
C LEU A 481 6.08 -6.82 -27.96
N MET A 482 5.44 -7.94 -27.68
CA MET A 482 5.34 -8.54 -26.35
C MET A 482 5.84 -9.98 -26.35
N GLU A 483 6.49 -10.38 -25.26
CA GLU A 483 6.74 -11.78 -24.97
C GLU A 483 5.43 -12.47 -24.54
N VAL A 484 5.38 -13.80 -24.74
CA VAL A 484 4.19 -14.60 -24.40
C VAL A 484 3.84 -14.48 -22.91
N PHE A 485 4.87 -14.48 -22.06
CA PHE A 485 4.75 -14.42 -20.60
C PHE A 485 4.45 -13.01 -20.04
N ASP A 486 4.54 -11.98 -20.89
CA ASP A 486 4.28 -10.58 -20.54
C ASP A 486 2.93 -10.07 -21.05
N LEU A 487 2.16 -10.92 -21.75
CA LEU A 487 0.90 -10.53 -22.40
C LEU A 487 -0.08 -9.82 -21.45
N GLU A 488 -0.11 -10.21 -20.18
CA GLU A 488 -1.06 -9.72 -19.17
C GLU A 488 -0.47 -8.59 -18.28
N GLY A 489 0.77 -8.18 -18.54
CA GLY A 489 1.41 -7.02 -17.92
C GLY A 489 2.01 -7.31 -16.53
N HIS A 490 2.46 -8.54 -16.29
CA HIS A 490 2.98 -8.98 -14.99
C HIS A 490 4.51 -9.14 -14.94
N GLY A 491 5.25 -9.04 -16.05
CA GLY A 491 6.72 -9.13 -16.04
C GLY A 491 7.46 -7.79 -16.07
N PRO A 492 8.80 -7.81 -16.04
CA PRO A 492 9.63 -6.62 -15.92
C PRO A 492 9.61 -5.73 -17.18
N ARG A 493 8.82 -4.65 -17.06
CA ARG A 493 8.96 -3.28 -17.62
C ARG A 493 9.09 -3.10 -19.16
N HIS A 494 7.99 -2.53 -19.68
CA HIS A 494 7.73 -1.89 -20.98
C HIS A 494 7.85 -2.78 -22.22
N PRO A 495 6.73 -3.08 -22.91
CA PRO A 495 6.81 -3.74 -24.21
C PRO A 495 7.60 -2.86 -25.17
N ARG A 496 8.30 -3.47 -26.13
CA ARG A 496 8.96 -2.71 -27.19
C ARG A 496 7.88 -2.10 -28.05
N THR A 497 7.94 -0.80 -28.30
CA THR A 497 6.89 -0.10 -29.06
C THR A 497 7.43 0.60 -30.30
N THR A 498 6.57 0.76 -31.29
CA THR A 498 6.78 1.59 -32.47
C THR A 498 5.46 2.26 -32.85
N ARG A 499 5.50 3.25 -33.74
CA ARG A 499 4.29 3.96 -34.21
C ARG A 499 4.15 3.82 -35.72
N THR A 500 2.92 3.70 -36.18
CA THR A 500 2.61 3.58 -37.60
C THR A 500 2.70 4.91 -38.34
N ASP A 501 3.20 4.89 -39.57
CA ASP A 501 3.20 6.05 -40.47
C ASP A 501 1.82 6.33 -41.10
N ALA A 502 1.73 7.32 -42.00
CA ALA A 502 0.47 7.69 -42.66
C ALA A 502 -0.18 6.56 -43.46
N GLU A 503 0.63 5.64 -43.99
CA GLU A 503 0.17 4.47 -44.73
C GLU A 503 -0.12 3.27 -43.82
N GLY A 504 0.14 3.37 -42.51
CA GLY A 504 0.00 2.31 -41.53
C GLY A 504 1.24 1.42 -41.37
N ARG A 505 2.38 1.75 -41.99
CA ARG A 505 3.60 0.94 -41.93
C ARG A 505 4.30 1.09 -40.59
N PHE A 506 4.90 0.02 -40.11
CA PHE A 506 5.73 -0.01 -38.90
C PHE A 506 6.88 -1.01 -39.05
N GLN A 507 7.91 -0.88 -38.22
CA GLN A 507 9.07 -1.76 -38.21
C GLN A 507 9.58 -1.98 -36.79
N PHE A 508 9.97 -3.22 -36.50
CA PHE A 508 10.79 -3.59 -35.36
C PHE A 508 12.11 -4.21 -35.85
N GLU A 509 13.22 -3.71 -35.34
CA GLU A 509 14.55 -4.28 -35.57
C GLU A 509 14.92 -5.22 -34.43
N HIS A 510 15.89 -6.11 -34.63
CA HIS A 510 16.40 -7.00 -33.57
C HIS A 510 15.29 -7.81 -32.87
N VAL A 511 14.36 -8.35 -33.65
CA VAL A 511 13.29 -9.22 -33.14
C VAL A 511 13.86 -10.63 -32.97
N PRO A 512 13.70 -11.27 -31.80
CA PRO A 512 14.23 -12.62 -31.59
C PRO A 512 13.49 -13.66 -32.46
N GLY A 513 14.19 -14.75 -32.80
CA GLY A 513 13.63 -15.89 -33.54
C GLY A 513 12.74 -16.80 -32.68
N ARG A 514 11.86 -16.24 -31.86
CA ARG A 514 10.89 -16.96 -31.04
C ARG A 514 9.50 -16.37 -31.21
N ARG A 515 8.48 -17.14 -30.82
CA ARG A 515 7.09 -16.70 -30.89
C ARG A 515 6.85 -15.53 -29.93
N GLN A 516 6.24 -14.47 -30.45
CA GLN A 516 5.91 -13.25 -29.72
C GLN A 516 4.53 -12.76 -30.14
N PHE A 517 4.06 -11.64 -29.58
CA PHE A 517 2.78 -11.05 -29.97
C PHE A 517 2.93 -9.59 -30.37
N LEU A 518 2.21 -9.22 -31.42
CA LEU A 518 1.97 -7.83 -31.79
C LEU A 518 0.61 -7.41 -31.27
N ARG A 519 0.59 -6.39 -30.41
CA ARG A 519 -0.62 -5.83 -29.81
C ARG A 519 -0.83 -4.39 -30.29
N VAL A 520 -2.06 -4.07 -30.69
CA VAL A 520 -2.49 -2.69 -30.96
C VAL A 520 -3.82 -2.45 -30.28
N ASP A 521 -3.86 -1.41 -29.44
CA ASP A 521 -5.10 -0.81 -28.97
C ASP A 521 -5.25 0.58 -29.63
N ALA A 522 -6.05 0.63 -30.70
CA ALA A 522 -6.30 1.86 -31.45
C ALA A 522 -7.50 2.65 -30.87
N LYS A 523 -7.83 2.42 -29.60
CA LYS A 523 -8.91 3.07 -28.85
C LYS A 523 -10.25 2.99 -29.58
N LYS A 524 -10.63 4.04 -30.29
CA LYS A 524 -11.92 4.14 -30.99
C LYS A 524 -12.00 3.27 -32.24
N HIS A 525 -10.87 2.83 -32.78
CA HIS A 525 -10.79 2.13 -34.07
C HIS A 525 -10.74 0.60 -33.95
N GLY A 526 -10.65 0.07 -32.73
CA GLY A 526 -10.58 -1.36 -32.48
C GLY A 526 -9.22 -1.82 -31.96
N THR A 527 -9.08 -3.14 -31.87
CA THR A 527 -7.90 -3.80 -31.32
C THR A 527 -7.37 -4.88 -32.27
N VAL A 528 -6.11 -5.28 -32.09
CA VAL A 528 -5.54 -6.46 -32.74
C VAL A 528 -4.55 -7.13 -31.79
N LEU A 529 -4.57 -8.45 -31.77
CA LEU A 529 -3.55 -9.26 -31.12
C LEU A 529 -3.14 -10.34 -32.12
N HIS A 530 -1.92 -10.26 -32.61
CA HIS A 530 -1.37 -11.16 -33.63
C HIS A 530 -0.23 -11.97 -33.05
N ALA A 531 -0.31 -13.30 -33.15
CA ALA A 531 0.81 -14.18 -32.82
C ALA A 531 1.85 -14.07 -33.93
N LEU A 532 3.00 -13.49 -33.61
CA LEU A 532 4.13 -13.33 -34.50
C LEU A 532 4.98 -14.61 -34.45
N GLU A 533 4.99 -15.36 -35.53
CA GLU A 533 5.73 -16.63 -35.61
C GLU A 533 7.26 -16.38 -35.76
N PRO A 534 8.12 -17.32 -35.33
CA PRO A 534 9.58 -17.14 -35.26
C PRO A 534 10.26 -16.65 -36.55
N ASP A 535 9.74 -17.04 -37.72
CA ASP A 535 10.26 -16.76 -39.05
C ASP A 535 9.47 -15.65 -39.80
N GLU A 536 8.40 -15.13 -39.20
CA GLU A 536 7.46 -14.19 -39.86
C GLU A 536 8.01 -12.75 -39.94
N VAL A 537 8.69 -12.38 -41.03
CA VAL A 537 9.32 -11.04 -41.19
C VAL A 537 8.40 -9.96 -41.76
N ALA A 538 7.23 -10.32 -42.27
CA ALA A 538 6.29 -9.40 -42.89
C ALA A 538 4.86 -9.65 -42.40
N VAL A 539 4.22 -8.65 -41.78
CA VAL A 539 2.90 -8.79 -41.15
C VAL A 539 1.86 -7.84 -41.71
N ARG A 540 0.62 -8.33 -41.83
CA ARG A 540 -0.55 -7.51 -42.20
C ARG A 540 -1.58 -7.57 -41.07
N LEU A 541 -1.70 -6.47 -40.33
CA LEU A 541 -2.62 -6.37 -39.20
C LEU A 541 -3.92 -5.68 -39.63
N ARG A 542 -5.07 -6.21 -39.18
CA ARG A 542 -6.39 -5.61 -39.38
C ARG A 542 -7.05 -5.39 -38.02
N LEU A 543 -7.44 -4.16 -37.74
CA LEU A 543 -8.17 -3.83 -36.52
C LEU A 543 -9.54 -4.51 -36.50
N VAL A 544 -9.87 -5.11 -35.36
CA VAL A 544 -11.19 -5.65 -35.06
C VAL A 544 -11.97 -4.62 -34.25
N SER A 545 -13.14 -4.23 -34.72
CA SER A 545 -13.97 -3.21 -34.05
C SER A 545 -14.31 -3.63 -32.61
N SER A 546 -14.12 -2.72 -31.67
CA SER A 546 -14.54 -2.90 -30.27
C SER A 546 -16.07 -3.05 -30.16
N ALA A 547 -16.52 -3.76 -29.14
CA ALA A 547 -17.91 -3.76 -28.70
C ALA A 547 -18.15 -2.60 -27.72
N GLU A 548 -19.36 -2.06 -27.68
CA GLU A 548 -19.77 -1.05 -26.72
C GLU A 548 -20.53 -1.72 -25.57
N LEU A 549 -19.99 -1.57 -24.36
CA LEU A 549 -20.59 -2.05 -23.12
C LEU A 549 -21.17 -0.83 -22.39
N HIS A 550 -22.48 -0.83 -22.15
CA HIS A 550 -23.16 0.24 -21.42
C HIS A 550 -24.05 -0.35 -20.33
N GLY A 551 -24.36 0.43 -19.31
CA GLY A 551 -25.08 -0.10 -18.17
C GLY A 551 -25.41 0.89 -17.08
N SER A 552 -25.90 0.36 -15.98
CA SER A 552 -26.18 1.09 -14.75
C SER A 552 -25.78 0.26 -13.53
N MET A 553 -25.14 0.90 -12.56
CA MET A 553 -24.81 0.33 -11.26
C MET A 553 -25.78 0.83 -10.21
N THR A 554 -26.36 -0.10 -9.44
CA THR A 554 -27.23 0.23 -8.31
C THR A 554 -26.93 -0.64 -7.11
N ASP A 555 -27.35 -0.23 -5.92
CA ASP A 555 -27.26 -1.03 -4.69
C ASP A 555 -28.28 -2.19 -4.63
N GLY A 556 -28.99 -2.47 -5.73
CA GLY A 556 -30.08 -3.45 -5.80
C GLY A 556 -31.46 -2.89 -5.45
N ALA A 557 -31.54 -1.77 -4.71
CA ALA A 557 -32.79 -1.09 -4.34
C ALA A 557 -33.15 0.08 -5.29
N ARG A 558 -32.56 0.12 -6.49
CA ARG A 558 -32.64 1.21 -7.48
C ARG A 558 -32.02 2.54 -7.01
N VAL A 559 -31.10 2.50 -6.03
CA VAL A 559 -30.27 3.67 -5.71
C VAL A 559 -29.06 3.65 -6.64
N PRO A 560 -28.82 4.72 -7.43
CA PRO A 560 -27.66 4.77 -8.31
C PRO A 560 -26.36 4.86 -7.52
N LEU A 561 -25.36 4.10 -7.96
CA LEU A 561 -24.00 4.16 -7.42
C LEU A 561 -23.11 4.94 -8.38
N ALA A 562 -22.73 6.14 -7.96
CA ALA A 562 -21.89 7.05 -8.71
C ALA A 562 -20.41 6.83 -8.39
N ALA A 563 -19.53 7.23 -9.33
CA ALA A 563 -18.08 7.12 -9.20
C ALA A 563 -17.56 5.68 -8.97
N VAL A 564 -18.37 4.66 -9.29
CA VAL A 564 -17.93 3.26 -9.30
C VAL A 564 -16.98 3.07 -10.46
N SER A 565 -15.78 2.59 -10.18
CA SER A 565 -14.82 2.21 -11.21
C SER A 565 -15.28 0.90 -11.84
N VAL A 566 -15.36 0.86 -13.17
CA VAL A 566 -15.68 -0.35 -13.94
C VAL A 566 -14.42 -0.72 -14.73
N ASP A 567 -13.58 -1.56 -14.13
CA ASP A 567 -12.35 -2.06 -14.74
C ASP A 567 -12.65 -3.33 -15.55
N VAL A 568 -12.27 -3.35 -16.82
CA VAL A 568 -12.42 -4.52 -17.69
C VAL A 568 -11.06 -5.00 -18.13
N ARG A 569 -10.80 -6.27 -17.83
CA ARG A 569 -9.57 -6.97 -18.19
C ARG A 569 -9.88 -8.04 -19.21
N CYS A 570 -9.29 -7.95 -20.38
CA CYS A 570 -9.49 -8.87 -21.47
C CYS A 570 -8.21 -9.62 -21.83
N GLU A 571 -8.39 -10.81 -22.39
CA GLU A 571 -7.31 -11.67 -22.87
C GLU A 571 -6.32 -10.92 -23.78
N GLY A 572 -5.02 -11.14 -23.56
CA GLY A 572 -3.93 -10.41 -24.23
C GLY A 572 -3.58 -9.09 -23.54
N GLY A 573 -3.98 -8.96 -22.26
CA GLY A 573 -3.74 -7.79 -21.42
C GLY A 573 -4.39 -6.49 -21.90
N PHE A 574 -5.47 -6.57 -22.68
CA PHE A 574 -6.25 -5.38 -23.03
C PHE A 574 -7.04 -4.94 -21.80
N ARG A 575 -6.96 -3.65 -21.48
CA ARG A 575 -7.66 -3.06 -20.34
C ARG A 575 -8.51 -1.89 -20.80
N ALA A 576 -9.70 -1.79 -20.25
CA ALA A 576 -10.57 -0.65 -20.42
C ALA A 576 -11.17 -0.30 -19.07
N PHE A 577 -11.29 0.99 -18.76
CA PHE A 577 -11.94 1.41 -17.53
C PHE A 577 -12.87 2.59 -17.80
N SER A 578 -13.91 2.71 -16.99
CA SER A 578 -14.80 3.87 -16.94
C SER A 578 -15.32 4.03 -15.53
N GLY A 579 -15.60 5.27 -15.10
CA GLY A 579 -16.41 5.52 -13.91
C GLY A 579 -17.90 5.52 -14.25
N THR A 580 -18.75 5.24 -13.27
CA THR A 580 -20.17 5.59 -13.36
C THR A 580 -20.39 7.08 -13.13
N ASP A 581 -21.32 7.66 -13.88
CA ASP A 581 -21.78 9.02 -13.62
C ASP A 581 -22.65 9.09 -12.34
N TRP A 582 -23.11 10.30 -12.01
CA TRP A 582 -23.94 10.56 -10.83
C TRP A 582 -25.29 9.80 -10.80
N SER A 583 -25.75 9.30 -11.96
CA SER A 583 -26.93 8.45 -12.11
C SER A 583 -26.61 6.96 -12.15
N GLY A 584 -25.34 6.60 -11.90
CA GLY A 584 -24.87 5.23 -11.91
C GLY A 584 -24.66 4.66 -13.30
N HIS A 585 -24.76 5.46 -14.36
CA HIS A 585 -24.60 4.99 -15.74
C HIS A 585 -23.14 5.00 -16.19
N PHE A 586 -22.75 4.04 -17.00
CA PHE A 586 -21.42 3.98 -17.60
C PHE A 586 -21.51 3.53 -19.06
N THR A 587 -20.48 3.85 -19.83
CA THR A 587 -20.30 3.36 -21.20
C THR A 587 -18.81 3.23 -21.47
N LEU A 588 -18.39 2.08 -21.98
CA LEU A 588 -17.01 1.82 -22.36
C LEU A 588 -16.93 0.95 -23.61
N ARG A 589 -15.76 0.97 -24.26
CA ARG A 589 -15.48 0.14 -25.42
C ARG A 589 -14.48 -0.93 -25.03
N ILE A 590 -14.82 -2.17 -25.31
CA ILE A 590 -13.99 -3.34 -24.98
C ILE A 590 -13.76 -4.19 -26.22
N PRO A 591 -12.67 -4.96 -26.30
CA PRO A 591 -12.45 -5.94 -27.36
C PRO A 591 -13.68 -6.84 -27.57
N GLY A 592 -14.15 -6.95 -28.82
CA GLY A 592 -15.36 -7.67 -29.18
C GLY A 592 -15.14 -9.10 -29.69
N ASP A 593 -13.93 -9.63 -29.60
CA ASP A 593 -13.51 -10.89 -30.22
C ASP A 593 -12.87 -11.90 -29.26
N ARG A 594 -12.76 -11.53 -27.98
CA ARG A 594 -12.05 -12.27 -26.95
C ARG A 594 -12.80 -12.25 -25.62
N GLU A 595 -12.30 -13.01 -24.67
CA GLU A 595 -12.86 -13.00 -23.32
C GLU A 595 -12.43 -11.74 -22.55
N CYS A 596 -13.40 -11.17 -21.85
CA CYS A 596 -13.22 -10.04 -20.95
C CYS A 596 -13.86 -10.35 -19.60
N ILE A 597 -13.28 -9.82 -18.53
CA ILE A 597 -13.81 -9.91 -17.17
C ILE A 597 -13.98 -8.49 -16.65
N VAL A 598 -15.19 -8.17 -16.22
CA VAL A 598 -15.56 -6.85 -15.70
C VAL A 598 -15.53 -6.88 -14.18
N HIS A 599 -14.79 -5.97 -13.57
CA HIS A 599 -14.61 -5.76 -12.14
C HIS A 599 -15.18 -4.39 -11.75
N PRO A 600 -16.39 -4.33 -11.17
CA PRO A 600 -16.86 -3.13 -10.50
C PRO A 600 -16.13 -2.97 -9.17
N ASP A 601 -15.56 -1.80 -8.97
CA ASP A 601 -14.91 -1.42 -7.75
C ASP A 601 -15.54 -0.12 -7.22
N VAL A 602 -16.04 -0.20 -6.00
CA VAL A 602 -16.65 0.93 -5.29
C VAL A 602 -15.60 1.41 -4.30
N GLY A 603 -14.71 2.29 -4.77
CA GLY A 603 -13.69 2.89 -3.92
C GLY A 603 -14.29 3.63 -2.72
N LEU A 604 -13.48 3.84 -1.69
CA LEU A 604 -13.96 4.52 -0.49
C LEU A 604 -14.31 5.97 -0.82
N LEU A 605 -15.43 6.38 -0.24
CA LEU A 605 -16.04 7.67 -0.45
C LEU A 605 -15.19 8.71 0.29
N ASN A 606 -14.59 9.66 -0.47
CA ASN A 606 -13.71 10.73 0.03
C ASN A 606 -14.48 11.77 0.87
N VAL A 607 -15.08 11.35 1.98
CA VAL A 607 -15.60 12.25 3.01
C VAL A 607 -14.49 12.42 4.03
N ARG A 608 -13.85 13.60 4.07
CA ARG A 608 -12.98 13.94 5.21
C ARG A 608 -13.85 13.95 6.47
N GLY A 609 -13.58 13.02 7.37
CA GLY A 609 -14.39 12.75 8.56
C GLY A 609 -15.03 11.37 8.47
N VAL A 610 -14.59 10.48 9.36
CA VAL A 610 -15.14 9.15 9.59
C VAL A 610 -16.57 9.33 10.19
N PRO A 611 -17.57 8.46 9.92
CA PRO A 611 -17.53 7.06 9.47
C PRO A 611 -17.60 6.83 7.96
N HIS A 612 -16.87 5.81 7.51
CA HIS A 612 -16.99 5.27 6.15
C HIS A 612 -18.30 4.49 6.00
N SER A 613 -18.93 4.68 4.85
CA SER A 613 -20.06 3.90 4.39
C SER A 613 -19.69 2.41 4.19
N PRO A 614 -20.57 1.43 4.52
CA PRO A 614 -20.26 0.01 4.33
C PRO A 614 -20.05 -0.32 2.84
N PRO A 615 -18.97 -1.02 2.44
CA PRO A 615 -18.63 -1.22 1.03
C PRO A 615 -19.72 -1.99 0.29
N VAL A 616 -20.08 -1.54 -0.91
CA VAL A 616 -20.94 -2.32 -1.81
C VAL A 616 -20.03 -3.16 -2.69
N ALA A 617 -20.04 -4.47 -2.48
CA ALA A 617 -19.19 -5.39 -3.23
C ALA A 617 -19.94 -6.00 -4.43
N PHE A 618 -19.24 -6.16 -5.54
CA PHE A 618 -19.74 -6.83 -6.74
C PHE A 618 -18.93 -8.08 -7.07
N SER A 619 -19.57 -9.04 -7.73
CA SER A 619 -18.85 -10.16 -8.34
C SER A 619 -18.34 -9.77 -9.73
N PRO A 620 -17.10 -10.14 -10.09
CA PRO A 620 -16.64 -9.99 -11.45
C PRO A 620 -17.48 -10.82 -12.42
N THR A 621 -17.71 -10.26 -13.61
CA THR A 621 -18.54 -10.88 -14.64
C THR A 621 -17.74 -11.19 -15.89
N ARG A 622 -17.80 -12.45 -16.34
CA ARG A 622 -17.20 -12.90 -17.60
C ARG A 622 -18.10 -12.53 -18.78
N LEU A 623 -17.53 -11.88 -19.79
CA LEU A 623 -18.21 -11.48 -21.03
C LEU A 623 -17.42 -11.93 -22.25
N ARG A 624 -18.14 -12.32 -23.31
CA ARG A 624 -17.60 -12.50 -24.66
C ARG A 624 -18.56 -11.85 -25.65
N LEU A 625 -18.20 -10.67 -26.12
CA LEU A 625 -19.05 -9.87 -27.00
C LEU A 625 -18.77 -10.18 -28.48
N LYS A 626 -19.49 -9.52 -29.39
CA LYS A 626 -19.24 -9.59 -30.84
C LYS A 626 -18.62 -8.27 -31.32
N PRO A 627 -17.77 -8.27 -32.36
CA PRO A 627 -17.17 -7.02 -32.84
C PRO A 627 -18.24 -6.02 -33.30
N GLY A 628 -18.16 -4.78 -32.83
CA GLY A 628 -19.11 -3.72 -33.15
C GLY A 628 -20.53 -3.88 -32.58
N SER A 629 -20.76 -4.85 -31.68
CA SER A 629 -22.06 -4.97 -30.99
C SER A 629 -22.19 -3.99 -29.83
N GLU A 630 -23.42 -3.59 -29.52
CA GLU A 630 -23.79 -2.93 -28.27
C GLU A 630 -24.31 -3.97 -27.25
N HIS A 631 -23.90 -3.86 -26.00
CA HIS A 631 -24.29 -4.77 -24.93
C HIS A 631 -24.68 -3.99 -23.67
N ALA A 632 -25.90 -4.23 -23.19
CA ALA A 632 -26.38 -3.71 -21.92
C ALA A 632 -25.98 -4.65 -20.78
N TRP A 633 -25.40 -4.11 -19.71
CA TRP A 633 -24.98 -4.86 -18.53
C TRP A 633 -25.35 -4.13 -17.24
N ALA A 634 -26.00 -4.83 -16.31
CA ALA A 634 -26.41 -4.28 -15.02
C ALA A 634 -26.18 -5.35 -13.93
N PRO A 635 -25.04 -5.34 -13.23
CA PRO A 635 -24.77 -6.33 -12.20
C PRO A 635 -25.56 -6.04 -10.93
N THR A 636 -25.79 -7.09 -10.15
CA THR A 636 -26.34 -6.99 -8.79
C THR A 636 -25.22 -7.04 -7.76
N PRO A 637 -25.25 -6.22 -6.69
CA PRO A 637 -24.31 -6.35 -5.59
C PRO A 637 -24.39 -7.73 -4.93
N ARG A 638 -23.27 -8.18 -4.34
CA ARG A 638 -23.24 -9.39 -3.52
C ARG A 638 -24.05 -9.18 -2.23
N GLN A 639 -24.73 -10.23 -1.77
CA GLN A 639 -25.66 -10.19 -0.62
C GLN A 639 -25.35 -11.29 0.41
N GLY A 640 -24.12 -11.78 0.45
CA GLY A 640 -23.74 -12.87 1.35
C GLY A 640 -23.50 -12.43 2.79
N PRO A 641 -23.71 -13.32 3.78
CA PRO A 641 -23.59 -12.97 5.19
C PRO A 641 -22.16 -13.12 5.76
N ALA A 642 -21.20 -13.58 4.96
CA ALA A 642 -19.82 -13.81 5.38
C ALA A 642 -18.86 -12.78 4.77
N ALA A 643 -17.74 -12.56 5.45
CA ALA A 643 -16.60 -11.81 4.93
C ALA A 643 -15.32 -12.60 5.18
N LEU A 644 -14.30 -12.38 4.36
CA LEU A 644 -12.99 -12.98 4.50
C LEU A 644 -11.94 -11.89 4.67
N LYS A 645 -11.18 -11.95 5.75
CA LYS A 645 -10.00 -11.12 6.00
C LYS A 645 -8.76 -11.99 5.93
N VAL A 646 -7.84 -11.65 5.04
CA VAL A 646 -6.57 -12.35 4.86
C VAL A 646 -5.45 -11.45 5.33
N SER A 647 -4.64 -11.91 6.26
CA SER A 647 -3.45 -11.20 6.73
C SER A 647 -2.23 -12.03 6.37
N VAL A 648 -1.26 -11.41 5.69
CA VAL A 648 0.01 -12.03 5.33
C VAL A 648 1.12 -11.33 6.10
N GLU A 649 2.02 -12.10 6.72
CA GLU A 649 3.24 -11.61 7.38
C GLU A 649 4.26 -11.13 6.33
N ALA A 650 3.89 -10.08 5.61
CA ALA A 650 4.65 -9.48 4.53
C ALA A 650 4.26 -8.02 4.36
N SER A 651 5.11 -7.28 3.65
CA SER A 651 4.73 -5.99 3.10
C SER A 651 3.75 -6.18 1.94
N ARG A 652 2.77 -5.28 1.84
CA ARG A 652 1.79 -5.26 0.74
C ARG A 652 2.42 -4.99 -0.63
N GLU A 653 3.65 -4.46 -0.67
CA GLU A 653 4.39 -4.20 -1.92
C GLU A 653 4.63 -5.45 -2.78
N PHE A 654 4.84 -6.61 -2.15
CA PHE A 654 5.27 -7.83 -2.86
C PHE A 654 4.20 -8.93 -2.94
N VAL A 655 3.09 -8.74 -2.25
CA VAL A 655 2.04 -9.76 -2.08
C VAL A 655 0.71 -9.25 -2.57
N SER A 656 -0.01 -10.09 -3.30
CA SER A 656 -1.40 -9.88 -3.70
C SER A 656 -2.24 -11.09 -3.32
N ALA A 657 -3.54 -10.89 -3.14
CA ALA A 657 -4.48 -11.98 -2.90
C ALA A 657 -5.72 -11.83 -3.79
N PHE A 658 -6.22 -12.96 -4.30
CA PHE A 658 -7.47 -13.00 -5.06
C PHE A 658 -8.27 -14.24 -4.70
N LEU A 659 -9.60 -14.09 -4.71
CA LEU A 659 -10.54 -15.13 -4.28
C LEU A 659 -11.39 -15.61 -5.46
N LEU A 660 -11.57 -16.92 -5.60
CA LEU A 660 -12.42 -17.51 -6.64
C LEU A 660 -13.50 -18.39 -6.00
N PRO A 661 -14.74 -18.39 -6.52
CA PRO A 661 -15.79 -19.28 -6.04
C PRO A 661 -15.52 -20.74 -6.46
N GLY A 662 -15.84 -21.66 -5.55
CA GLY A 662 -15.70 -23.11 -5.75
C GLY A 662 -14.28 -23.64 -5.55
N ASP A 663 -14.13 -24.92 -5.87
CA ASP A 663 -12.85 -25.64 -5.85
C ASP A 663 -12.08 -25.40 -7.15
N VAL A 664 -11.20 -24.40 -7.14
CA VAL A 664 -10.33 -24.10 -8.27
C VAL A 664 -9.05 -24.92 -8.15
N PRO A 665 -8.66 -25.71 -9.18
CA PRO A 665 -7.42 -26.48 -9.14
C PRO A 665 -6.19 -25.57 -9.26
N TRP A 666 -5.00 -26.12 -8.99
CA TRP A 666 -3.75 -25.43 -9.31
C TRP A 666 -3.67 -25.12 -10.81
N PRO A 667 -3.25 -23.90 -11.21
CA PRO A 667 -3.02 -23.59 -12.62
C PRO A 667 -1.91 -24.49 -13.16
N GLN A 668 -2.06 -24.99 -14.39
CA GLN A 668 -1.09 -25.88 -15.02
C GLN A 668 -0.09 -25.15 -15.93
N SER A 669 -0.29 -23.85 -16.16
CA SER A 669 0.60 -23.00 -16.94
C SER A 669 0.50 -21.53 -16.47
N PRO A 670 1.46 -20.67 -16.85
CA PRO A 670 1.38 -19.23 -16.58
C PRO A 670 0.13 -18.58 -17.18
N GLU A 671 -0.28 -19.00 -18.38
CA GLU A 671 -1.50 -18.49 -19.02
C GLU A 671 -2.76 -18.89 -18.25
N ALA A 672 -2.77 -20.10 -17.67
CA ALA A 672 -3.85 -20.54 -16.78
C ALA A 672 -3.87 -19.72 -15.48
N LEU A 673 -2.70 -19.42 -14.89
CA LEU A 673 -2.58 -18.53 -13.73
C LEU A 673 -3.12 -17.13 -14.05
N ASP A 674 -2.75 -16.56 -15.19
CA ASP A 674 -3.24 -15.24 -15.59
C ASP A 674 -4.76 -15.22 -15.81
N ALA A 675 -5.33 -16.30 -16.35
CA ALA A 675 -6.77 -16.44 -16.45
C ALA A 675 -7.46 -16.48 -15.08
N LEU A 676 -6.84 -17.11 -14.08
CA LEU A 676 -7.33 -17.11 -12.69
C LEU A 676 -7.22 -15.72 -12.06
N ILE A 677 -6.09 -15.03 -12.23
CA ILE A 677 -5.87 -13.66 -11.73
C ILE A 677 -6.90 -12.70 -12.34
N ARG A 678 -7.11 -12.76 -13.66
CA ARG A 678 -8.15 -11.94 -14.33
C ARG A 678 -9.54 -12.21 -13.78
N ALA A 679 -9.84 -13.44 -13.37
CA ALA A 679 -11.18 -13.87 -12.95
C ALA A 679 -11.45 -13.69 -11.45
N GLY A 680 -10.40 -13.62 -10.63
CA GLY A 680 -10.49 -13.56 -9.18
C GLY A 680 -11.15 -12.28 -8.67
N PHE A 681 -11.82 -12.39 -7.53
CA PHE A 681 -12.29 -11.25 -6.77
C PHE A 681 -11.06 -10.51 -6.26
N HIS A 682 -11.04 -9.20 -6.44
CA HIS A 682 -10.03 -8.33 -5.87
C HIS A 682 -10.41 -7.97 -4.44
N SER A 683 -9.40 -7.63 -3.65
CA SER A 683 -9.64 -7.09 -2.32
C SER A 683 -10.31 -5.72 -2.42
N GLU A 684 -11.22 -5.45 -1.49
CA GLU A 684 -11.97 -4.19 -1.38
C GLU A 684 -11.22 -3.13 -0.54
N ASP A 685 -9.98 -3.43 -0.11
CA ASP A 685 -9.16 -2.48 0.62
C ASP A 685 -8.55 -1.45 -0.33
N ASP A 686 -8.87 -0.18 -0.10
CA ASP A 686 -8.26 0.95 -0.79
C ASP A 686 -6.76 1.03 -0.44
N ASP A 687 -5.91 1.02 -1.46
CA ASP A 687 -4.44 1.02 -1.35
C ASP A 687 -3.85 2.45 -1.28
N ASP A 688 -4.68 3.48 -1.18
CA ASP A 688 -4.24 4.88 -1.33
C ASP A 688 -4.58 5.73 -0.09
N ASP A 689 -3.93 5.47 1.04
CA ASP A 689 -3.44 6.62 1.81
C ASP A 689 -2.09 7.04 1.20
N PRO A 690 -2.05 8.04 0.31
CA PRO A 690 -0.82 8.48 -0.34
C PRO A 690 0.23 9.02 0.64
N SER A 691 -0.10 9.16 1.93
CA SER A 691 0.84 9.56 2.98
C SER A 691 1.66 8.40 3.57
N ILE A 692 1.27 7.13 3.35
CA ILE A 692 1.99 5.94 3.83
C ILE A 692 2.44 5.10 2.63
N PRO A 693 3.74 5.11 2.28
CA PRO A 693 4.30 4.20 1.29
C PRO A 693 3.90 2.75 1.52
N SER A 694 3.50 2.05 0.45
CA SER A 694 3.01 0.67 0.48
C SER A 694 3.97 -0.33 1.15
N PHE A 695 5.28 -0.06 1.13
CA PHE A 695 6.27 -0.90 1.81
C PHE A 695 6.10 -0.92 3.34
N MET A 696 5.48 0.12 3.93
CA MET A 696 5.18 0.24 5.36
C MET A 696 3.83 -0.36 5.76
N LEU A 697 2.99 -0.77 4.80
CA LEU A 697 1.69 -1.37 5.05
C LEU A 697 1.81 -2.90 5.18
N GLY A 698 1.15 -3.46 6.19
CA GLY A 698 0.96 -4.90 6.29
C GLY A 698 0.05 -5.42 5.18
N ALA A 699 0.36 -6.60 4.63
CA ALA A 699 -0.43 -7.24 3.59
C ALA A 699 -1.75 -7.81 4.14
N VAL A 700 -2.75 -6.95 4.27
CA VAL A 700 -4.12 -7.30 4.68
C VAL A 700 -5.07 -7.15 3.50
N PHE A 701 -5.96 -8.11 3.27
CA PHE A 701 -6.92 -8.13 2.18
C PHE A 701 -8.33 -8.49 2.70
N HIS A 702 -9.32 -7.64 2.43
CA HIS A 702 -10.73 -7.89 2.76
C HIS A 702 -11.58 -8.22 1.52
N PHE A 703 -12.49 -9.17 1.69
CA PHE A 703 -13.53 -9.56 0.74
C PHE A 703 -14.87 -9.64 1.49
N SER A 704 -15.84 -8.77 1.17
CA SER A 704 -17.09 -8.67 1.93
C SER A 704 -18.30 -9.26 1.21
N HIS A 705 -19.40 -9.46 1.94
CA HIS A 705 -20.68 -9.91 1.40
C HIS A 705 -20.62 -11.22 0.61
N LEU A 706 -19.74 -12.15 1.00
CA LEU A 706 -19.55 -13.45 0.34
C LEU A 706 -20.70 -14.40 0.69
N PRO A 707 -21.40 -14.97 -0.31
CA PRO A 707 -22.35 -16.06 -0.07
C PRO A 707 -21.67 -17.22 0.65
N LEU A 708 -22.41 -17.93 1.50
CA LEU A 708 -21.91 -19.17 2.10
C LEU A 708 -21.62 -20.20 1.01
N GLY A 709 -20.52 -20.92 1.16
CA GLY A 709 -20.06 -21.89 0.18
C GLY A 709 -18.55 -22.07 0.16
N HIS A 710 -18.12 -22.81 -0.86
CA HIS A 710 -16.73 -23.16 -1.11
C HIS A 710 -16.06 -22.05 -1.93
N TYR A 711 -14.85 -21.68 -1.55
CA TYR A 711 -13.99 -20.74 -2.29
C TYR A 711 -12.55 -21.26 -2.31
N THR A 712 -11.78 -20.77 -3.27
CA THR A 712 -10.34 -20.97 -3.33
C THR A 712 -9.65 -19.61 -3.28
N LEU A 713 -8.89 -19.38 -2.21
CA LEU A 713 -8.03 -18.21 -2.05
C LEU A 713 -6.66 -18.51 -2.65
N PHE A 714 -6.14 -17.57 -3.42
CA PHE A 714 -4.76 -17.57 -3.87
C PHE A 714 -4.02 -16.37 -3.29
N ILE A 715 -2.86 -16.63 -2.69
CA ILE A 715 -1.91 -15.61 -2.23
C ILE A 715 -0.69 -15.71 -3.15
N ARG A 716 -0.35 -14.60 -3.80
CA ARG A 716 0.69 -14.51 -4.82
C ARG A 716 1.77 -13.55 -4.35
N GLU A 717 3.02 -14.01 -4.38
CA GLU A 717 4.22 -13.20 -4.18
C GLU A 717 4.99 -13.10 -5.49
N GLN A 718 5.26 -11.89 -5.96
CA GLN A 718 6.00 -11.68 -7.21
C GLN A 718 7.51 -11.57 -6.93
N MET A 719 8.31 -12.41 -7.57
CA MET A 719 9.73 -12.62 -7.23
C MET A 719 10.62 -12.72 -8.48
N ALA A 720 11.23 -11.60 -8.90
CA ALA A 720 12.30 -11.58 -9.93
C ALA A 720 12.10 -12.52 -11.15
N GLY A 721 10.90 -12.49 -11.76
CA GLY A 721 10.54 -13.33 -12.92
C GLY A 721 9.76 -14.61 -12.60
N ALA A 722 9.51 -14.89 -11.32
CA ALA A 722 8.67 -15.98 -10.84
C ALA A 722 7.50 -15.48 -9.99
N ASP A 723 6.46 -16.30 -9.88
CA ASP A 723 5.36 -16.11 -8.92
C ASP A 723 5.36 -17.26 -7.91
N GLY A 724 5.48 -16.94 -6.62
CA GLY A 724 5.20 -17.87 -5.53
C GLY A 724 3.70 -17.87 -5.24
N LEU A 725 3.03 -19.01 -5.43
CA LEU A 725 1.58 -19.12 -5.25
C LEU A 725 1.21 -20.07 -4.12
N LEU A 726 0.48 -19.57 -3.14
CA LEU A 726 -0.19 -20.37 -2.12
C LEU A 726 -1.66 -20.52 -2.48
N ARG A 727 -2.18 -21.75 -2.44
CA ARG A 727 -3.60 -22.07 -2.66
C ARG A 727 -4.23 -22.52 -1.35
N VAL A 728 -5.24 -21.78 -0.89
CA VAL A 728 -5.94 -22.06 0.37
C VAL A 728 -7.42 -22.34 0.06
N PRO A 729 -7.93 -23.56 0.29
CA PRO A 729 -9.36 -23.82 0.23
C PRO A 729 -10.06 -23.10 1.41
N VAL A 730 -11.19 -22.46 1.15
CA VAL A 730 -11.94 -21.66 2.13
C VAL A 730 -13.39 -22.11 2.16
N GLU A 731 -13.83 -22.53 3.35
CA GLU A 731 -15.19 -22.98 3.62
C GLU A 731 -15.97 -21.94 4.41
N LEU A 732 -16.89 -21.24 3.76
CA LEU A 732 -17.76 -20.26 4.43
C LEU A 732 -19.08 -20.93 4.81
N THR A 733 -19.15 -21.51 6.02
CA THR A 733 -20.34 -22.24 6.51
C THR A 733 -21.25 -21.41 7.42
N ARG A 734 -20.81 -20.23 7.87
CA ARG A 734 -21.56 -19.34 8.77
C ARG A 734 -21.31 -17.86 8.49
N ALA A 735 -22.25 -17.02 8.92
CA ALA A 735 -22.15 -15.57 8.87
C ALA A 735 -20.98 -15.02 9.70
N GLY A 736 -20.53 -13.81 9.38
CA GLY A 736 -19.48 -13.08 10.09
C GLY A 736 -18.14 -13.02 9.34
N VAL A 737 -17.14 -12.43 10.00
CA VAL A 737 -15.78 -12.28 9.46
C VAL A 737 -14.96 -13.53 9.75
N HIS A 738 -14.46 -14.17 8.71
CA HIS A 738 -13.51 -15.28 8.78
C HIS A 738 -12.11 -14.74 8.53
N VAL A 739 -11.15 -15.11 9.37
CA VAL A 739 -9.78 -14.59 9.31
C VAL A 739 -8.83 -15.70 8.90
N ILE A 740 -7.99 -15.43 7.91
CA ILE A 740 -6.88 -16.29 7.51
C ILE A 740 -5.59 -15.52 7.78
N GLN A 741 -4.70 -16.12 8.57
CA GLN A 741 -3.32 -15.66 8.74
C GLN A 741 -2.41 -16.54 7.91
N SER A 742 -1.46 -15.93 7.21
CA SER A 742 -0.52 -16.62 6.35
C SER A 742 0.86 -16.00 6.46
N VAL A 743 1.89 -16.79 6.23
CA VAL A 743 3.25 -16.27 5.98
C VAL A 743 3.38 -15.93 4.50
N ARG A 744 4.46 -15.24 4.12
CA ARG A 744 4.75 -15.02 2.70
C ARG A 744 4.87 -16.36 1.94
N PRO A 745 4.32 -16.49 0.71
CA PRO A 745 4.41 -17.70 -0.10
C PRO A 745 5.82 -18.32 -0.15
N ALA A 746 6.87 -17.51 -0.27
CA ALA A 746 8.25 -18.00 -0.34
C ALA A 746 8.77 -18.71 0.92
N GLN A 747 8.06 -18.62 2.05
CA GLN A 747 8.42 -19.29 3.32
C GLN A 747 7.45 -20.43 3.69
N GLY A 748 6.43 -20.69 2.88
CA GLY A 748 5.45 -21.76 3.10
C GLY A 748 5.50 -22.87 2.03
N ASP A 749 4.50 -23.75 2.03
CA ASP A 749 4.32 -24.82 1.02
C ASP A 749 3.82 -24.29 -0.35
N ALA A 750 4.25 -23.09 -0.74
CA ALA A 750 3.83 -22.50 -2.00
C ALA A 750 4.38 -23.28 -3.20
N LYS A 751 3.65 -23.24 -4.31
CA LYS A 751 4.13 -23.75 -5.60
C LYS A 751 4.68 -22.60 -6.42
N PRO A 752 5.95 -22.66 -6.84
CA PRO A 752 6.52 -21.63 -7.69
C PRO A 752 6.09 -21.81 -9.16
N TYR A 753 5.87 -20.69 -9.84
CA TYR A 753 5.53 -20.62 -11.26
C TYR A 753 6.53 -19.73 -11.98
N THR A 754 7.16 -20.25 -13.04
CA THR A 754 8.00 -19.44 -13.93
C THR A 754 7.06 -18.81 -14.92
N ARG A 755 6.96 -17.48 -14.93
CA ARG A 755 6.35 -16.78 -16.05
C ARG A 755 7.23 -16.97 -17.25
#